data_AF-A0A5N6NCK6-F1
#
_entry.id   AF-A0A5N6NCK6-F1
#
_cell.length_a   1.000
_cell.length_b   1.000
_cell.length_c   1.000
_cell.angle_alpha   90.00
_cell.angle_beta   90.00
_cell.angle_gamma   90.00
#
_symmetry.space_group_name_H-M   'P 1'
#
loop_
_entity.id
_entity.type
_entity.pdbx_description
1 polymer ?
#
loop_
_entity_poly.entity_id
_entity_poly.type
_entity_poly.pdbx_seq_one_letter_code
_entity_poly.pdbx_strand_id
1 'polypeptide(L)'
;MDFWPEFLANSWGKEFVAGGVGGVAGVVAGHPLDTVRIIQQNGMNRSTFNILKKFASNEGLFALYRGMGAPLASVTFQNALVFQSYATFSRALDSYIPATKPPSYESVALGGTGAGAIQSLVITPIELVKIRLQLENQTTPKQTKNGPSSLAKHIIRTEGFKGMFRGLPVTVIRDAPSYGVYFWTYEYAREKLHPGCRKTGEESWMTMLVAGGLAGFASWVCCYPVDVVKTRLQAQTPDSPVKYAGIVDCFRKSVGTEGAGVLFRGLGSTVFRAFIVNGAVFTAYETALRCLLNHLGMGRLPSIYVSWLGKACGSRWVIGSRRVTFSETVSPDAREPLGIGKHLPPIGSKPEIKLKIFPHQEDKSDANLDSDPELETIYADMDMMKERFAKLLLGEDMSGGGKAVSSALALSNAITNLAASVFGEISRLEPMSPDNKARWHKEIDWMLSVTDHIVEFVPSKQNTNGITMEIMITRQRSDVRGNIPALKKLDGMLMECLDNFKDQNEFTYESKDDARSKSSRKREEDKWWLSTPKVPPKGLSDVARKWLQFQKDSVNQVLKAAMAMNAHILTEMEIPESYIEGLPKNGRASLGDTIYKNITVDHFDPDHFLSSMDLSSEHKILDLKNRIEASVVIWRRKMTNKDGKSGWGSGVSLGKREQFEDRAETILLILKHRYPGIPQSALDVSKIENNRDIGHAILESYSRILESLAHKVMSRIEDVMHADNLTQNPSRDLKRNSLKDSASRTSEKFPNAKEELEKLNYANAPASMTLSDFMGWTSEQENESTEELSNGNENATLAKQTSATNSKNLTYLERLETLGGRSPSSRQ
;
A
#
# COMPACT_ATOMS: atom_id res chain seq x y z
N MET A 1 -19.32 -12.63 -20.81
CA MET A 1 -19.76 -11.94 -19.57
C MET A 1 -20.04 -10.51 -20.01
N ASP A 2 -21.09 -10.33 -20.79
CA ASP A 2 -21.22 -9.20 -21.73
C ASP A 2 -22.17 -8.12 -21.22
N PHE A 3 -22.69 -8.30 -19.99
CA PHE A 3 -23.62 -7.39 -19.35
C PHE A 3 -23.03 -5.99 -19.14
N TRP A 4 -21.76 -5.85 -18.69
CA TRP A 4 -21.20 -4.52 -18.38
C TRP A 4 -20.90 -3.68 -19.64
N PRO A 5 -20.30 -4.24 -20.70
CA PRO A 5 -20.17 -3.54 -21.98
C PRO A 5 -21.53 -3.17 -22.58
N GLU A 6 -22.52 -4.06 -22.57
CA GLU A 6 -23.87 -3.78 -23.10
C GLU A 6 -24.63 -2.76 -22.23
N PHE A 7 -24.52 -2.85 -20.90
CA PHE A 7 -25.14 -1.92 -19.96
C PHE A 7 -24.56 -0.51 -20.14
N LEU A 8 -23.24 -0.38 -20.32
CA LEU A 8 -22.57 0.91 -20.54
C LEU A 8 -22.67 1.41 -21.98
N ALA A 9 -22.92 0.52 -22.95
CA ALA A 9 -23.29 0.91 -24.31
C ALA A 9 -24.69 1.54 -24.34
N ASN A 10 -25.61 1.01 -23.53
CA ASN A 10 -26.94 1.57 -23.36
C ASN A 10 -26.90 2.95 -22.69
N SER A 11 -27.68 3.88 -23.23
CA SER A 11 -27.83 5.24 -22.70
C SER A 11 -28.15 5.23 -21.19
N TRP A 12 -28.94 4.25 -20.73
CA TRP A 12 -29.35 4.16 -19.33
C TRP A 12 -28.23 3.77 -18.37
N GLY A 13 -27.28 2.93 -18.78
CA GLY A 13 -26.18 2.54 -17.89
C GLY A 13 -25.10 3.61 -17.76
N LYS A 14 -24.91 4.45 -18.78
CA LYS A 14 -24.03 5.64 -18.69
C LYS A 14 -24.55 6.62 -17.64
N GLU A 15 -25.85 6.88 -17.67
CA GLU A 15 -26.53 7.80 -16.75
C GLU A 15 -26.50 7.27 -15.31
N PHE A 16 -26.65 5.96 -15.13
CA PHE A 16 -26.53 5.30 -13.83
C PHE A 16 -25.13 5.41 -13.24
N VAL A 17 -24.09 5.11 -14.03
CA VAL A 17 -22.69 5.18 -13.57
C VAL A 17 -22.25 6.62 -13.32
N ALA A 18 -22.56 7.54 -14.23
CA ALA A 18 -22.31 8.96 -14.04
C ALA A 18 -23.03 9.49 -12.79
N GLY A 19 -24.29 9.11 -12.58
CA GLY A 19 -25.06 9.48 -11.40
C GLY A 19 -24.46 8.95 -10.10
N GLY A 20 -23.89 7.74 -10.15
CA GLY A 20 -23.10 7.19 -9.06
C GLY A 20 -21.87 8.04 -8.75
N VAL A 21 -21.05 8.37 -9.76
CA VAL A 21 -19.85 9.20 -9.59
C VAL A 21 -20.21 10.56 -8.98
N GLY A 22 -21.32 11.15 -9.42
CA GLY A 22 -21.90 12.33 -8.78
C GLY A 22 -22.22 12.12 -7.30
N GLY A 23 -22.82 10.97 -6.94
CA GLY A 23 -23.07 10.60 -5.54
C GLY A 23 -21.82 10.48 -4.68
N VAL A 24 -20.74 9.88 -5.20
CA VAL A 24 -19.45 9.82 -4.50
C VAL A 24 -18.89 11.22 -4.25
N ALA A 25 -18.87 12.08 -5.27
CA ALA A 25 -18.39 13.46 -5.15
C ALA A 25 -19.22 14.27 -4.13
N GLY A 26 -20.54 14.09 -4.14
CA GLY A 26 -21.44 14.73 -3.17
C GLY A 26 -21.18 14.31 -1.72
N VAL A 27 -20.90 13.02 -1.48
CA VAL A 27 -20.56 12.53 -0.14
C VAL A 27 -19.21 13.08 0.31
N VAL A 28 -18.20 13.08 -0.56
CA VAL A 28 -16.85 13.62 -0.24
C VAL A 28 -16.92 15.12 0.09
N ALA A 29 -17.73 15.88 -0.64
CA ALA A 29 -17.92 17.30 -0.40
C ALA A 29 -18.78 17.59 0.85
N GLY A 30 -19.78 16.75 1.14
CA GLY A 30 -20.76 16.99 2.20
C GLY A 30 -20.40 16.43 3.57
N HIS A 31 -19.60 15.36 3.63
CA HIS A 31 -19.36 14.62 4.87
C HIS A 31 -18.66 15.44 5.97
N PRO A 32 -17.65 16.29 5.68
CA PRO A 32 -17.05 17.17 6.69
C PRO A 32 -18.08 18.10 7.36
N LEU A 33 -19.02 18.64 6.57
CA LEU A 33 -20.08 19.52 7.08
C LEU A 33 -21.05 18.76 8.01
N ASP A 34 -21.32 17.48 7.71
CA ASP A 34 -22.15 16.63 8.55
C ASP A 34 -21.47 16.28 9.88
N THR A 35 -20.19 15.93 9.84
CA THR A 35 -19.39 15.64 11.05
C THR A 35 -19.35 16.84 11.97
N VAL A 36 -19.10 18.03 11.43
CA VAL A 36 -19.10 19.28 12.19
C VAL A 36 -20.47 19.61 12.78
N ARG A 37 -21.56 19.43 12.01
CA ARG A 37 -22.92 19.64 12.49
C ARG A 37 -23.27 18.72 13.66
N ILE A 38 -22.91 17.43 13.59
CA ILE A 38 -23.19 16.45 14.65
C ILE A 38 -22.43 16.82 15.94
N ILE A 39 -21.17 17.22 15.83
CA ILE A 39 -20.36 17.64 16.99
C ILE A 39 -20.95 18.91 17.62
N GLN A 40 -21.40 19.85 16.80
CA GLN A 40 -22.06 21.08 17.27
C GLN A 40 -23.38 20.79 17.98
N GLN A 41 -24.11 19.74 17.58
CA GLN A 41 -25.36 19.33 18.23
C GLN A 41 -25.13 18.62 19.57
N ASN A 42 -24.01 17.90 19.72
CA ASN A 42 -23.68 17.20 20.96
C ASN A 42 -22.91 18.06 21.99
N GLY A 43 -22.37 19.22 21.58
CA GLY A 43 -21.59 20.11 22.42
C GLY A 43 -22.31 21.42 22.76
N MET A 44 -22.26 21.83 24.03
CA MET A 44 -22.75 23.15 24.48
C MET A 44 -21.93 24.28 23.81
N ASN A 45 -22.54 25.02 22.88
CA ASN A 45 -22.08 26.28 22.28
C ASN A 45 -20.56 26.40 22.03
N ARG A 46 -20.05 25.82 20.94
CA ARG A 46 -18.70 26.16 20.42
C ARG A 46 -18.78 26.55 18.95
N SER A 47 -18.09 27.64 18.61
CA SER A 47 -17.93 28.11 17.22
C SER A 47 -17.41 26.99 16.31
N THR A 48 -18.05 26.79 15.16
CA THR A 48 -17.73 25.82 14.10
C THR A 48 -16.24 25.84 13.73
N PHE A 49 -15.63 27.04 13.72
CA PHE A 49 -14.22 27.24 13.39
C PHE A 49 -13.28 26.70 14.47
N ASN A 50 -13.65 26.81 15.74
CA ASN A 50 -12.84 26.31 16.86
C ASN A 50 -12.87 24.78 16.93
N ILE A 51 -13.98 24.15 16.50
CA ILE A 51 -14.10 22.69 16.39
C ILE A 51 -13.19 22.20 15.26
N LEU A 52 -13.24 22.85 14.08
CA LEU A 52 -12.41 22.49 12.93
C LEU A 52 -10.92 22.66 13.21
N LYS A 53 -10.52 23.76 13.86
CA LYS A 53 -9.13 24.03 14.28
C LYS A 53 -8.61 22.97 15.26
N LYS A 54 -9.45 22.55 16.21
CA LYS A 54 -9.09 21.53 17.21
C LYS A 54 -8.99 20.12 16.60
N PHE A 55 -9.81 19.81 15.60
CA PHE A 55 -9.71 18.55 14.85
C PHE A 55 -8.45 18.51 13.99
N ALA A 56 -8.17 19.60 13.26
CA ALA A 56 -6.99 19.73 12.44
C ALA A 56 -5.68 19.62 13.25
N SER A 57 -5.65 20.12 14.49
CA SER A 57 -4.46 20.06 15.34
C SER A 57 -4.24 18.73 16.07
N ASN A 58 -5.31 17.98 16.37
CA ASN A 58 -5.23 16.82 17.27
C ASN A 58 -5.38 15.46 16.59
N GLU A 59 -6.16 15.35 15.51
CA GLU A 59 -6.52 14.07 14.87
C GLU A 59 -6.29 14.06 13.35
N GLY A 60 -5.96 15.21 12.75
CA GLY A 60 -5.73 15.39 11.32
C GLY A 60 -7.02 15.59 10.51
N LEU A 61 -6.90 16.19 9.32
CA LEU A 61 -8.04 16.53 8.45
C LEU A 61 -8.85 15.30 7.98
N PHE A 62 -8.21 14.13 7.89
CA PHE A 62 -8.87 12.88 7.50
C PHE A 62 -9.80 12.31 8.57
N ALA A 63 -9.67 12.72 9.83
CA ALA A 63 -10.56 12.27 10.92
C ALA A 63 -12.02 12.69 10.69
N LEU A 64 -12.26 13.78 9.94
CA LEU A 64 -13.60 14.25 9.57
C LEU A 64 -14.35 13.28 8.63
N TYR A 65 -13.62 12.35 8.00
CA TYR A 65 -14.16 11.35 7.09
C TYR A 65 -14.40 9.98 7.74
N ARG A 66 -14.18 9.87 9.05
CA ARG A 66 -14.37 8.61 9.78
C ARG A 66 -15.85 8.21 9.80
N GLY A 67 -16.15 7.01 9.31
CA GLY A 67 -17.52 6.50 9.23
C GLY A 67 -18.24 6.80 7.90
N MET A 68 -17.55 7.36 6.91
CA MET A 68 -18.13 7.70 5.60
C MET A 68 -18.64 6.49 4.79
N GLY A 69 -18.15 5.27 5.04
CA GLY A 69 -18.42 4.10 4.21
C GLY A 69 -19.91 3.79 4.01
N ALA A 70 -20.73 3.88 5.07
CA ALA A 70 -22.17 3.61 4.99
C ALA A 70 -22.96 4.72 4.25
N PRO A 71 -22.73 6.03 4.51
CA PRO A 71 -23.24 7.10 3.67
C PRO A 71 -22.78 7.00 2.21
N LEU A 72 -21.52 6.63 1.97
CA LEU A 72 -20.95 6.54 0.64
C LEU A 72 -21.68 5.49 -0.20
N ALA A 73 -21.92 4.30 0.32
CA ALA A 73 -22.67 3.26 -0.38
C ALA A 73 -24.13 3.65 -0.66
N SER A 74 -24.81 4.20 0.35
CA SER A 74 -26.25 4.50 0.24
C SER A 74 -26.57 5.71 -0.66
N VAL A 75 -25.83 6.81 -0.50
CA VAL A 75 -26.04 8.04 -1.30
C VAL A 75 -25.60 7.85 -2.75
N THR A 76 -24.54 7.07 -2.98
CA THR A 76 -24.09 6.71 -4.32
C THR A 76 -25.17 5.98 -5.11
N PHE A 77 -25.77 4.96 -4.50
CA PHE A 77 -26.85 4.20 -5.14
C PHE A 77 -28.09 5.06 -5.38
N GLN A 78 -28.44 5.91 -4.41
CA GLN A 78 -29.56 6.84 -4.52
C GLN A 78 -29.40 7.82 -5.69
N ASN A 79 -28.23 8.43 -5.86
CA ASN A 79 -27.99 9.35 -6.95
C ASN A 79 -27.91 8.63 -8.30
N ALA A 80 -27.29 7.45 -8.37
CA ALA A 80 -27.29 6.62 -9.58
C ALA A 80 -28.72 6.34 -10.07
N LEU A 81 -29.62 5.96 -9.15
CA LEU A 81 -31.02 5.69 -9.45
C LEU A 81 -31.79 6.95 -9.89
N VAL A 82 -31.53 8.09 -9.25
CA VAL A 82 -32.20 9.37 -9.59
C VAL A 82 -31.82 9.84 -10.99
N PHE A 83 -30.52 9.89 -11.30
CA PHE A 83 -30.06 10.33 -12.62
C PHE A 83 -30.50 9.38 -13.73
N GLN A 84 -30.46 8.06 -13.50
CA GLN A 84 -31.01 7.08 -14.45
C GLN A 84 -32.53 7.27 -14.65
N SER A 85 -33.30 7.42 -13.57
CA SER A 85 -34.75 7.55 -13.66
C SER A 85 -35.14 8.86 -14.34
N TYR A 86 -34.46 9.95 -14.02
CA TYR A 86 -34.62 11.24 -14.69
C TYR A 86 -34.36 11.11 -16.19
N ALA A 87 -33.24 10.50 -16.57
CA ALA A 87 -32.86 10.29 -17.97
C ALA A 87 -33.88 9.43 -18.74
N THR A 88 -34.47 8.42 -18.11
CA THR A 88 -35.52 7.60 -18.73
C THR A 88 -36.85 8.36 -18.85
N PHE A 89 -37.29 9.05 -17.81
CA PHE A 89 -38.57 9.75 -17.82
C PHE A 89 -38.59 10.98 -18.72
N SER A 90 -37.53 11.80 -18.68
CA SER A 90 -37.40 12.96 -19.56
C SER A 90 -37.41 12.56 -21.04
N ARG A 91 -36.72 11.45 -21.39
CA ARG A 91 -36.72 10.90 -22.75
C ARG A 91 -38.07 10.30 -23.16
N ALA A 92 -38.76 9.61 -22.26
CA ALA A 92 -40.08 9.03 -22.54
C ALA A 92 -41.14 10.11 -22.79
N LEU A 93 -41.05 11.25 -22.09
CA LEU A 93 -41.98 12.37 -22.24
C LEU A 93 -41.74 13.19 -23.53
N ASP A 94 -40.52 13.17 -24.07
CA ASP A 94 -40.13 13.89 -25.30
C ASP A 94 -40.07 13.00 -26.56
N SER A 95 -40.72 11.83 -26.55
CA SER A 95 -40.76 10.86 -27.67
C SER A 95 -41.24 11.44 -29.03
N TYR A 96 -41.78 12.66 -29.05
CA TYR A 96 -42.36 13.34 -30.22
C TYR A 96 -41.44 14.39 -30.87
N ILE A 97 -40.27 14.70 -30.29
CA ILE A 97 -39.32 15.73 -30.77
C ILE A 97 -38.00 15.06 -31.20
N PRO A 98 -37.41 15.40 -32.37
CA PRO A 98 -36.16 14.79 -32.83
C PRO A 98 -35.00 15.04 -31.85
N ALA A 99 -34.15 14.02 -31.68
CA ALA A 99 -33.01 13.92 -30.73
C ALA A 99 -31.92 15.01 -30.85
N THR A 100 -32.10 15.99 -31.74
CA THR A 100 -31.20 17.11 -32.00
C THR A 100 -31.57 18.38 -31.22
N LYS A 101 -32.70 18.39 -30.48
CA LYS A 101 -33.10 19.49 -29.60
C LYS A 101 -33.08 19.05 -28.13
N PRO A 102 -32.65 19.93 -27.21
CA PRO A 102 -32.68 19.62 -25.79
C PRO A 102 -34.12 19.50 -25.27
N PRO A 103 -34.37 18.69 -24.22
CA PRO A 103 -35.71 18.41 -23.71
C PRO A 103 -36.46 19.69 -23.28
N SER A 104 -37.79 19.74 -23.36
CA SER A 104 -38.50 20.93 -22.84
C SER A 104 -38.24 21.14 -21.35
N TYR A 105 -38.30 22.38 -20.84
CA TYR A 105 -38.20 22.60 -19.39
C TYR A 105 -39.33 21.89 -18.62
N GLU A 106 -40.49 21.73 -19.26
CA GLU A 106 -41.63 21.00 -18.70
C GLU A 106 -41.36 19.49 -18.62
N SER A 107 -40.75 18.90 -19.65
CA SER A 107 -40.40 17.47 -19.65
C SER A 107 -39.27 17.16 -18.66
N VAL A 108 -38.33 18.09 -18.48
CA VAL A 108 -37.30 18.05 -17.42
C VAL A 108 -37.95 18.05 -16.03
N ALA A 109 -38.89 18.96 -15.78
CA ALA A 109 -39.55 19.08 -14.47
C ALA A 109 -40.42 17.85 -14.17
N LEU A 110 -41.19 17.36 -15.16
CA LEU A 110 -42.00 16.16 -15.04
C LEU A 110 -41.14 14.90 -14.91
N GLY A 111 -40.04 14.82 -15.67
CA GLY A 111 -39.07 13.73 -15.56
C GLY A 111 -38.37 13.68 -14.21
N GLY A 112 -37.99 14.85 -13.67
CA GLY A 112 -37.47 14.98 -12.31
C GLY A 112 -38.49 14.58 -11.25
N THR A 113 -39.76 14.94 -11.45
CA THR A 113 -40.86 14.56 -10.55
C THR A 113 -41.08 13.05 -10.53
N GLY A 114 -41.07 12.41 -11.71
CA GLY A 114 -41.14 10.95 -11.84
C GLY A 114 -39.93 10.25 -11.20
N ALA A 115 -38.73 10.81 -11.37
CA ALA A 115 -37.51 10.29 -10.75
C ALA A 115 -37.59 10.32 -9.21
N GLY A 116 -38.07 11.42 -8.63
CA GLY A 116 -38.31 11.54 -7.19
C GLY A 116 -39.35 10.54 -6.67
N ALA A 117 -40.43 10.30 -7.42
CA ALA A 117 -41.43 9.30 -7.08
C ALA A 117 -40.87 7.87 -7.10
N ILE A 118 -40.08 7.48 -8.12
CA ILE A 118 -39.42 6.17 -8.14
C ILE A 118 -38.42 6.03 -7.00
N GLN A 119 -37.59 7.05 -6.76
CA GLN A 119 -36.60 7.01 -5.69
C GLN A 119 -37.27 6.85 -4.31
N SER A 120 -38.45 7.45 -4.12
CA SER A 120 -39.20 7.36 -2.86
C SER A 120 -39.53 5.91 -2.46
N LEU A 121 -39.72 5.00 -3.43
CA LEU A 121 -39.97 3.58 -3.17
C LEU A 121 -38.74 2.87 -2.60
N VAL A 122 -37.55 3.26 -3.04
CA VAL A 122 -36.29 2.66 -2.60
C VAL A 122 -35.83 3.26 -1.26
N ILE A 123 -36.02 4.57 -1.07
CA ILE A 123 -35.52 5.29 0.10
C ILE A 123 -36.38 5.09 1.35
N THR A 124 -37.70 4.92 1.20
CA THR A 124 -38.64 4.77 2.32
C THR A 124 -38.28 3.64 3.30
N PRO A 125 -38.01 2.39 2.86
CA PRO A 125 -37.62 1.33 3.78
C PRO A 125 -36.25 1.60 4.45
N ILE A 126 -35.32 2.23 3.74
CA ILE A 126 -33.98 2.56 4.24
C ILE A 126 -34.06 3.63 5.34
N GLU A 127 -34.82 4.70 5.09
CA GLU A 127 -35.06 5.77 6.07
C GLU A 127 -35.79 5.24 7.31
N LEU A 128 -36.81 4.39 7.13
CA LEU A 128 -37.58 3.82 8.24
C LEU A 128 -36.68 3.02 9.20
N VAL A 129 -35.82 2.15 8.66
CA VAL A 129 -34.86 1.36 9.45
C VAL A 129 -33.86 2.27 10.15
N LYS A 130 -33.32 3.28 9.45
CA LYS A 130 -32.36 4.24 10.02
C LYS A 130 -32.96 5.03 11.18
N ILE A 131 -34.18 5.53 11.03
CA ILE A 131 -34.88 6.31 12.06
C ILE A 131 -35.15 5.45 13.30
N ARG A 132 -35.67 4.22 13.13
CA ARG A 132 -35.94 3.32 14.27
C ARG A 132 -34.66 2.91 15.01
N LEU A 133 -33.56 2.66 14.30
CA LEU A 133 -32.24 2.40 14.92
C LEU A 133 -31.74 3.60 15.73
N GLN A 134 -31.96 4.82 15.25
CA GLN A 134 -31.54 6.03 15.97
C GLN A 134 -32.38 6.25 17.24
N LEU A 135 -33.67 5.92 17.20
CA LEU A 135 -34.57 5.98 18.36
C LEU A 135 -34.24 4.91 19.42
N GLU A 136 -33.98 3.66 19.02
CA GLU A 136 -33.64 2.56 19.95
C GLU A 136 -32.34 2.84 20.73
N ASN A 137 -31.35 3.45 20.07
CA ASN A 137 -30.09 3.87 20.70
C ASN A 137 -30.26 5.00 21.74
N GLN A 138 -31.37 5.75 21.71
CA GLN A 138 -31.64 6.84 22.65
C GLN A 138 -32.43 6.39 23.89
N THR A 139 -33.26 5.35 23.78
CA THR A 139 -34.17 4.90 24.85
C THR A 139 -33.61 3.77 25.73
N THR A 140 -32.70 2.91 25.23
CA THR A 140 -32.21 1.75 26.01
C THR A 140 -30.71 1.49 25.80
N PRO A 141 -29.80 2.02 26.64
CA PRO A 141 -28.34 1.86 26.46
C PRO A 141 -27.80 0.45 26.77
N LYS A 142 -28.65 -0.50 27.18
CA LYS A 142 -28.24 -1.84 27.61
C LYS A 142 -29.16 -2.92 26.99
N GLN A 143 -28.54 -3.80 26.19
CA GLN A 143 -28.93 -5.19 25.90
C GLN A 143 -29.58 -5.64 24.57
N THR A 144 -29.68 -4.85 23.49
CA THR A 144 -30.01 -5.43 22.17
C THR A 144 -28.94 -5.15 21.12
N LYS A 145 -28.08 -6.16 20.87
CA LYS A 145 -27.15 -6.23 19.72
C LYS A 145 -27.92 -6.53 18.41
N ASN A 146 -28.97 -5.79 18.10
CA ASN A 146 -29.74 -6.00 16.88
C ASN A 146 -29.22 -5.09 15.77
N GLY A 147 -28.54 -5.68 14.79
CA GLY A 147 -28.11 -4.94 13.59
C GLY A 147 -29.29 -4.49 12.70
N PRO A 148 -29.05 -3.61 11.72
CA PRO A 148 -30.09 -3.09 10.80
C PRO A 148 -30.91 -4.18 10.11
N SER A 149 -30.29 -5.33 9.82
CA SER A 149 -30.96 -6.49 9.23
C SER A 149 -31.87 -7.25 10.21
N SER A 150 -31.53 -7.26 11.50
CA SER A 150 -32.37 -7.86 12.56
C SER A 150 -33.63 -7.03 12.77
N LEU A 151 -33.47 -5.70 12.82
CA LEU A 151 -34.59 -4.78 12.93
C LEU A 151 -35.51 -4.83 11.70
N ALA A 152 -34.95 -4.84 10.49
CA ALA A 152 -35.74 -4.97 9.26
C ALA A 152 -36.56 -6.27 9.24
N LYS A 153 -35.95 -7.41 9.63
CA LYS A 153 -36.65 -8.70 9.77
C LYS A 153 -37.74 -8.66 10.83
N HIS A 154 -37.49 -7.98 11.95
CA HIS A 154 -38.49 -7.81 13.00
C HIS A 154 -39.70 -7.01 12.52
N ILE A 155 -39.50 -5.91 11.78
CA ILE A 155 -40.57 -5.08 11.21
C ILE A 155 -41.39 -5.90 10.20
N ILE A 156 -40.74 -6.63 9.30
CA ILE A 156 -41.44 -7.47 8.32
C ILE A 156 -42.28 -8.55 9.01
N ARG A 157 -41.79 -9.13 10.12
CA ARG A 157 -42.48 -10.19 10.86
C ARG A 157 -43.64 -9.68 11.71
N THR A 158 -43.61 -8.42 12.15
CA THR A 158 -44.60 -7.83 13.06
C THR A 158 -45.66 -7.00 12.33
N GLU A 159 -45.24 -6.16 11.37
CA GLU A 159 -46.11 -5.21 10.65
C GLU A 159 -46.35 -5.62 9.18
N GLY A 160 -45.70 -6.70 8.72
CA GLY A 160 -45.76 -7.17 7.34
C GLY A 160 -45.02 -6.25 6.36
N PHE A 161 -45.08 -6.58 5.07
CA PHE A 161 -44.41 -5.80 4.01
C PHE A 161 -44.96 -4.37 3.89
N LYS A 162 -46.25 -4.16 4.19
CA LYS A 162 -46.89 -2.84 4.22
C LYS A 162 -46.32 -1.93 5.33
N GLY A 163 -45.86 -2.51 6.44
CA GLY A 163 -45.21 -1.77 7.53
C GLY A 163 -43.93 -1.04 7.10
N MET A 164 -43.15 -1.65 6.19
CA MET A 164 -41.91 -1.03 5.67
C MET A 164 -42.15 0.24 4.83
N PHE A 165 -43.35 0.39 4.28
CA PHE A 165 -43.71 1.51 3.40
C PHE A 165 -44.65 2.53 4.06
N ARG A 166 -44.80 2.49 5.39
CA ARG A 166 -45.71 3.37 6.14
C ARG A 166 -45.41 4.88 5.97
N GLY A 167 -44.17 5.23 5.65
CA GLY A 167 -43.74 6.61 5.36
C GLY A 167 -43.84 7.03 3.88
N LEU A 168 -44.21 6.11 2.97
CA LEU A 168 -44.11 6.33 1.53
C LEU A 168 -44.89 7.56 1.04
N PRO A 169 -46.16 7.80 1.42
CA PRO A 169 -46.90 8.97 0.92
C PRO A 169 -46.25 10.30 1.31
N VAL A 170 -45.70 10.40 2.52
CA VAL A 170 -45.01 11.60 3.00
C VAL A 170 -43.72 11.82 2.21
N THR A 171 -42.98 10.74 1.96
CA THR A 171 -41.73 10.78 1.19
C THR A 171 -41.98 11.14 -0.28
N VAL A 172 -43.03 10.60 -0.91
CA VAL A 172 -43.43 10.97 -2.28
C VAL A 172 -43.80 12.45 -2.37
N ILE A 173 -44.61 12.96 -1.44
CA ILE A 173 -45.04 14.37 -1.41
C ILE A 173 -43.85 15.32 -1.25
N ARG A 174 -42.79 14.90 -0.54
CA ARG A 174 -41.55 15.66 -0.40
C ARG A 174 -40.68 15.54 -1.65
N ASP A 175 -40.33 14.32 -2.04
CA ASP A 175 -39.24 14.04 -2.98
C ASP A 175 -39.65 14.34 -4.43
N ALA A 176 -40.87 13.97 -4.84
CA ALA A 176 -41.32 14.16 -6.23
C ALA A 176 -41.24 15.64 -6.67
N PRO A 177 -41.91 16.61 -6.02
CA PRO A 177 -41.79 18.02 -6.43
C PRO A 177 -40.38 18.58 -6.22
N SER A 178 -39.65 18.14 -5.18
CA SER A 178 -38.28 18.58 -4.90
C SER A 178 -37.33 18.27 -6.07
N TYR A 179 -37.40 17.06 -6.63
CA TYR A 179 -36.56 16.68 -7.77
C TYR A 179 -37.00 17.32 -9.09
N GLY A 180 -38.30 17.59 -9.26
CA GLY A 180 -38.78 18.40 -10.38
C GLY A 180 -38.14 19.80 -10.39
N VAL A 181 -38.16 20.49 -9.24
CA VAL A 181 -37.52 21.80 -9.07
C VAL A 181 -36.00 21.70 -9.21
N TYR A 182 -35.38 20.62 -8.71
CA TYR A 182 -33.94 20.39 -8.79
C TYR A 182 -33.43 20.35 -10.24
N PHE A 183 -33.98 19.45 -11.06
CA PHE A 183 -33.56 19.30 -12.46
C PHE A 183 -33.96 20.51 -13.32
N TRP A 184 -35.14 21.08 -13.08
CA TRP A 184 -35.58 22.30 -13.78
C TRP A 184 -34.63 23.47 -13.52
N THR A 185 -34.28 23.70 -12.25
CA THR A 185 -33.39 24.81 -11.88
C THR A 185 -31.98 24.59 -12.43
N TYR A 186 -31.48 23.35 -12.43
CA TYR A 186 -30.18 23.02 -13.02
C TYR A 186 -30.14 23.35 -14.52
N GLU A 187 -31.11 22.84 -15.28
CA GLU A 187 -31.24 23.05 -16.72
C GLU A 187 -31.47 24.52 -17.09
N TYR A 188 -32.21 25.26 -16.26
CA TYR A 188 -32.44 26.69 -16.44
C TYR A 188 -31.19 27.52 -16.12
N ALA A 189 -30.54 27.26 -14.99
CA ALA A 189 -29.36 27.99 -14.54
C ALA A 189 -28.17 27.74 -15.48
N ARG A 190 -27.96 26.51 -15.95
CA ARG A 190 -26.88 26.20 -16.89
C ARG A 190 -27.05 26.93 -18.22
N GLU A 191 -28.27 26.99 -18.77
CA GLU A 191 -28.56 27.69 -20.04
C GLU A 191 -28.36 29.20 -19.89
N LYS A 192 -28.69 29.77 -18.73
CA LYS A 192 -28.49 31.21 -18.46
C LYS A 192 -27.03 31.58 -18.24
N LEU A 193 -26.26 30.72 -17.58
CA LEU A 193 -24.84 30.94 -17.31
C LEU A 193 -23.97 30.69 -18.55
N HIS A 194 -24.40 29.80 -19.46
CA HIS A 194 -23.73 29.53 -20.72
C HIS A 194 -24.77 29.33 -21.85
N PRO A 195 -25.19 30.41 -22.53
CA PRO A 195 -26.20 30.34 -23.59
C PRO A 195 -25.78 29.39 -24.72
N GLY A 196 -26.64 28.43 -25.08
CA GLY A 196 -26.37 27.47 -26.15
C GLY A 196 -25.64 26.17 -25.72
N CYS A 197 -25.26 26.03 -24.45
CA CYS A 197 -24.58 24.84 -23.92
C CYS A 197 -25.41 23.56 -24.07
N ARG A 198 -26.76 23.67 -24.04
CA ARG A 198 -27.66 22.54 -24.29
C ARG A 198 -27.50 21.87 -25.65
N LYS A 199 -26.93 22.57 -26.63
CA LYS A 199 -26.77 22.07 -28.02
C LYS A 199 -25.34 21.65 -28.31
N THR A 200 -24.36 22.33 -27.72
CA THR A 200 -22.93 22.09 -27.96
C THR A 200 -22.32 21.10 -26.97
N GLY A 201 -22.88 20.97 -25.77
CA GLY A 201 -22.35 20.12 -24.71
C GLY A 201 -21.00 20.57 -24.15
N GLU A 202 -20.53 21.77 -24.52
CA GLU A 202 -19.28 22.38 -24.05
C GLU A 202 -19.61 23.47 -23.02
N GLU A 203 -19.70 23.10 -21.75
CA GLU A 203 -19.81 24.04 -20.64
C GLU A 203 -18.61 23.96 -19.69
N SER A 204 -18.33 25.09 -19.03
CA SER A 204 -17.25 25.25 -18.07
C SER A 204 -17.58 24.54 -16.76
N TRP A 205 -16.56 24.00 -16.10
CA TRP A 205 -16.68 23.38 -14.78
C TRP A 205 -17.28 24.32 -13.72
N MET A 206 -17.00 25.63 -13.81
CA MET A 206 -17.61 26.65 -12.95
C MET A 206 -19.11 26.79 -13.18
N THR A 207 -19.56 26.68 -14.43
CA THR A 207 -20.98 26.73 -14.80
C THR A 207 -21.73 25.55 -14.19
N MET A 208 -21.17 24.34 -14.28
CA MET A 208 -21.76 23.14 -13.69
C MET A 208 -21.86 23.23 -12.16
N LEU A 209 -20.80 23.72 -11.51
CA LEU A 209 -20.76 23.87 -10.06
C LEU A 209 -21.80 24.87 -9.56
N VAL A 210 -21.86 26.06 -10.17
CA VAL A 210 -22.81 27.11 -9.77
C VAL A 210 -24.25 26.71 -10.10
N ALA A 211 -24.50 26.14 -11.29
CA ALA A 211 -25.83 25.67 -11.67
C ALA A 211 -26.31 24.52 -10.75
N GLY A 212 -25.42 23.58 -10.43
CA GLY A 212 -25.72 22.49 -9.50
C GLY A 212 -25.96 22.97 -8.06
N GLY A 213 -25.19 23.97 -7.61
CA GLY A 213 -25.40 24.59 -6.30
C GLY A 213 -26.74 25.33 -6.21
N LEU A 214 -27.10 26.10 -7.24
CA LEU A 214 -28.39 26.79 -7.34
C LEU A 214 -29.57 25.81 -7.40
N ALA A 215 -29.42 24.69 -8.11
CA ALA A 215 -30.40 23.62 -8.14
C ALA A 215 -30.65 23.01 -6.75
N GLY A 216 -29.56 22.72 -6.03
CA GLY A 216 -29.63 22.26 -4.64
C GLY A 216 -30.31 23.26 -3.71
N PHE A 217 -29.98 24.54 -3.85
CA PHE A 217 -30.61 25.62 -3.09
C PHE A 217 -32.13 25.68 -3.34
N ALA A 218 -32.56 25.76 -4.60
CA ALA A 218 -33.96 25.91 -4.96
C ALA A 218 -34.81 24.68 -4.55
N SER A 219 -34.26 23.47 -4.74
CA SER A 219 -34.92 22.23 -4.33
C SER A 219 -35.18 22.19 -2.82
N TRP A 220 -34.16 22.51 -2.01
CA TRP A 220 -34.32 22.55 -0.57
C TRP A 220 -35.27 23.64 -0.10
N VAL A 221 -35.24 24.84 -0.67
CA VAL A 221 -36.20 25.91 -0.32
C VAL A 221 -37.64 25.45 -0.57
N CYS A 222 -37.89 24.72 -1.66
CA CYS A 222 -39.21 24.20 -1.99
C CYS A 222 -39.68 23.11 -1.00
N CYS A 223 -38.83 22.14 -0.67
CA CYS A 223 -39.24 20.99 0.14
C CYS A 223 -39.09 21.19 1.65
N TYR A 224 -38.40 22.24 2.11
CA TYR A 224 -38.12 22.48 3.52
C TYR A 224 -39.35 22.48 4.44
N PRO A 225 -40.48 23.13 4.09
CA PRO A 225 -41.68 23.10 4.94
C PRO A 225 -42.23 21.68 5.14
N VAL A 226 -42.17 20.87 4.09
CA VAL A 226 -42.61 19.46 4.12
C VAL A 226 -41.64 18.62 4.95
N ASP A 227 -40.34 18.91 4.88
CA ASP A 227 -39.32 18.24 5.68
C ASP A 227 -39.45 18.56 7.18
N VAL A 228 -39.78 19.81 7.56
CA VAL A 228 -40.08 20.18 8.96
C VAL A 228 -41.33 19.44 9.48
N VAL A 229 -42.38 19.32 8.67
CA VAL A 229 -43.58 18.55 9.07
C VAL A 229 -43.27 17.07 9.19
N LYS A 230 -42.49 16.50 8.26
CA LYS A 230 -42.05 15.09 8.29
C LYS A 230 -41.25 14.81 9.55
N THR A 231 -40.24 15.62 9.86
CA THR A 231 -39.38 15.44 11.04
C THR A 231 -40.16 15.56 12.35
N ARG A 232 -41.11 16.52 12.45
CA ARG A 232 -42.00 16.66 13.62
C ARG A 232 -42.95 15.47 13.79
N LEU A 233 -43.45 14.91 12.70
CA LEU A 233 -44.31 13.73 12.72
C LEU A 233 -43.52 12.47 13.08
N GLN A 234 -42.29 12.32 12.57
CA GLN A 234 -41.41 11.18 12.84
C GLN A 234 -40.74 11.24 14.23
N ALA A 235 -40.67 12.42 14.85
CA ALA A 235 -40.16 12.58 16.22
C ALA A 235 -41.15 12.14 17.31
N GLN A 236 -42.39 11.76 16.96
CA GLN A 236 -43.36 11.23 17.92
C GLN A 236 -43.02 9.79 18.28
N THR A 237 -42.70 9.55 19.55
CA THR A 237 -42.46 8.21 20.10
C THR A 237 -43.77 7.53 20.52
N PRO A 238 -43.86 6.18 20.43
CA PRO A 238 -45.06 5.41 20.81
C PRO A 238 -45.52 5.63 22.26
N ASP A 239 -44.59 5.96 23.16
CA ASP A 239 -44.85 6.20 24.59
C ASP A 239 -45.34 7.62 24.90
N SER A 240 -45.49 8.49 23.91
CA SER A 240 -45.97 9.87 24.07
C SER A 240 -47.39 10.03 23.54
N PRO A 241 -48.25 10.84 24.19
CA PRO A 241 -49.61 11.08 23.68
C PRO A 241 -49.55 11.63 22.25
N VAL A 242 -50.39 11.09 21.37
CA VAL A 242 -50.41 11.43 19.94
C VAL A 242 -50.71 12.91 19.77
N LYS A 243 -49.66 13.72 19.51
CA LYS A 243 -49.77 15.18 19.41
C LYS A 243 -50.30 15.64 18.03
N TYR A 244 -50.11 14.82 17.00
CA TYR A 244 -50.51 15.10 15.61
C TYR A 244 -51.19 13.87 14.98
N ALA A 245 -52.40 14.03 14.46
CA ALA A 245 -53.17 12.95 13.84
C ALA A 245 -52.80 12.68 12.37
N GLY A 246 -52.01 13.57 11.75
CA GLY A 246 -51.58 13.45 10.36
C GLY A 246 -50.77 14.66 9.88
N ILE A 247 -50.37 14.66 8.60
CA ILE A 247 -49.55 15.72 7.98
C ILE A 247 -50.23 17.10 8.10
N VAL A 248 -51.53 17.16 7.77
CA VAL A 248 -52.31 18.41 7.76
C VAL A 248 -52.54 18.93 9.18
N ASP A 249 -52.78 18.04 10.15
CA ASP A 249 -52.93 18.40 11.57
C ASP A 249 -51.61 18.89 12.17
N CYS A 250 -50.49 18.25 11.82
CA CYS A 250 -49.15 18.67 12.23
C CYS A 250 -48.79 20.06 11.68
N PHE A 251 -49.07 20.30 10.40
CA PHE A 251 -48.86 21.59 9.77
C PHE A 251 -49.72 22.69 10.43
N ARG A 252 -51.03 22.46 10.56
CA ARG A 252 -51.97 23.44 11.13
C ARG A 252 -51.63 23.77 12.58
N LYS A 253 -51.35 22.77 13.42
CA LYS A 253 -50.96 23.00 14.82
C LYS A 253 -49.61 23.69 14.93
N SER A 254 -48.61 23.28 14.17
CA SER A 254 -47.27 23.90 14.21
C SER A 254 -47.31 25.39 13.82
N VAL A 255 -48.04 25.74 12.77
CA VAL A 255 -48.20 27.14 12.35
C VAL A 255 -49.08 27.92 13.33
N GLY A 256 -50.11 27.30 13.89
CA GLY A 256 -51.00 27.93 14.86
C GLY A 256 -50.34 28.21 16.22
N THR A 257 -49.41 27.38 16.69
CA THR A 257 -48.76 27.54 18.00
C THR A 257 -47.44 28.30 17.96
N GLU A 258 -46.64 28.14 16.89
CA GLU A 258 -45.27 28.70 16.80
C GLU A 258 -45.11 29.72 15.66
N GLY A 259 -46.16 29.97 14.87
CA GLY A 259 -46.14 30.86 13.72
C GLY A 259 -45.52 30.26 12.46
N ALA A 260 -45.66 30.94 11.32
CA ALA A 260 -45.16 30.46 10.02
C ALA A 260 -43.61 30.37 9.94
N GLY A 261 -42.90 31.18 10.75
CA GLY A 261 -41.43 31.18 10.79
C GLY A 261 -40.82 29.87 11.26
N VAL A 262 -41.60 29.02 11.96
CA VAL A 262 -41.16 27.70 12.42
C VAL A 262 -40.83 26.76 11.27
N LEU A 263 -41.48 26.92 10.12
CA LEU A 263 -41.31 26.09 8.94
C LEU A 263 -39.99 26.36 8.22
N PHE A 264 -39.34 27.50 8.49
CA PHE A 264 -38.08 27.91 7.86
C PHE A 264 -36.90 28.02 8.84
N ARG A 265 -37.12 27.63 10.10
CA ARG A 265 -36.10 27.70 11.15
C ARG A 265 -35.00 26.66 10.91
N GLY A 266 -33.83 27.14 10.50
CA GLY A 266 -32.66 26.31 10.19
C GLY A 266 -32.37 26.18 8.69
N LEU A 267 -33.18 26.80 7.82
CA LEU A 267 -33.04 26.74 6.37
C LEU A 267 -31.63 27.13 5.90
N GLY A 268 -31.05 28.21 6.45
CA GLY A 268 -29.75 28.74 6.04
C GLY A 268 -28.60 27.72 6.07
N SER A 269 -28.52 26.91 7.13
CA SER A 269 -27.49 25.85 7.24
C SER A 269 -27.73 24.72 6.23
N THR A 270 -28.99 24.36 6.01
CA THR A 270 -29.39 23.31 5.07
C THR A 270 -29.10 23.71 3.63
N VAL A 271 -29.45 24.93 3.23
CA VAL A 271 -29.24 25.41 1.85
C VAL A 271 -27.75 25.64 1.55
N PHE A 272 -26.96 26.09 2.53
CA PHE A 272 -25.52 26.24 2.37
C PHE A 272 -24.84 24.89 2.08
N ARG A 273 -25.17 23.86 2.87
CA ARG A 273 -24.70 22.49 2.61
C ARG A 273 -25.18 22.00 1.24
N ALA A 274 -26.46 22.21 0.93
CA ALA A 274 -27.05 21.77 -0.33
C ALA A 274 -26.35 22.39 -1.54
N PHE A 275 -25.94 23.65 -1.46
CA PHE A 275 -25.21 24.32 -2.53
C PHE A 275 -23.88 23.62 -2.83
N ILE A 276 -23.07 23.37 -1.79
CA ILE A 276 -21.75 22.73 -1.92
C ILE A 276 -21.88 21.31 -2.46
N VAL A 277 -22.77 20.51 -1.86
CA VAL A 277 -22.93 19.10 -2.20
C VAL A 277 -23.45 18.95 -3.63
N ASN A 278 -24.51 19.67 -4.00
CA ASN A 278 -25.12 19.49 -5.32
C ASN A 278 -24.28 20.11 -6.45
N GLY A 279 -23.49 21.15 -6.17
CA GLY A 279 -22.48 21.64 -7.10
C GLY A 279 -21.43 20.57 -7.44
N ALA A 280 -20.95 19.83 -6.44
CA ALA A 280 -20.03 18.71 -6.64
C ALA A 280 -20.68 17.53 -7.39
N VAL A 281 -21.94 17.19 -7.05
CA VAL A 281 -22.69 16.09 -7.69
C VAL A 281 -22.84 16.32 -9.19
N PHE A 282 -23.34 17.50 -9.61
CA PHE A 282 -23.56 17.78 -11.03
C PHE A 282 -22.25 17.93 -11.82
N THR A 283 -21.24 18.58 -11.25
CA THR A 283 -19.93 18.70 -11.91
C THR A 283 -19.32 17.32 -12.18
N ALA A 284 -19.36 16.43 -11.18
CA ALA A 284 -18.84 15.08 -11.31
C ALA A 284 -19.69 14.20 -12.24
N TYR A 285 -21.02 14.35 -12.22
CA TYR A 285 -21.94 13.67 -13.13
C TYR A 285 -21.67 14.05 -14.60
N GLU A 286 -21.64 15.34 -14.94
CA GLU A 286 -21.41 15.79 -16.32
C GLU A 286 -20.00 15.44 -16.80
N THR A 287 -18.98 15.55 -15.93
CA THR A 287 -17.61 15.14 -16.27
C THR A 287 -17.51 13.64 -16.53
N ALA A 288 -18.18 12.83 -15.69
CA ALA A 288 -18.24 11.39 -15.90
C ALA A 288 -18.99 11.04 -17.18
N LEU A 289 -20.09 11.71 -17.48
CA LEU A 289 -20.87 11.49 -18.69
C LEU A 289 -20.07 11.86 -19.95
N ARG A 290 -19.33 12.98 -19.94
CA ARG A 290 -18.42 13.38 -21.03
C ARG A 290 -17.31 12.37 -21.24
N CYS A 291 -16.70 11.88 -20.16
CA CYS A 291 -15.66 10.85 -20.23
C CYS A 291 -16.21 9.54 -20.81
N LEU A 292 -17.40 9.12 -20.37
CA LEU A 292 -18.08 7.91 -20.87
C LEU A 292 -18.56 8.05 -22.33
N LEU A 293 -18.92 9.27 -22.77
CA LEU A 293 -19.32 9.55 -24.15
C LEU A 293 -18.10 9.60 -25.09
N ASN A 294 -17.00 10.23 -24.67
CA ASN A 294 -15.78 10.37 -25.49
C ASN A 294 -15.01 9.03 -25.63
N HIS A 295 -15.05 8.16 -24.62
CA HIS A 295 -14.35 6.87 -24.67
C HIS A 295 -15.07 5.76 -25.44
N LEU A 296 -16.30 5.96 -25.92
CA LEU A 296 -16.96 4.96 -26.79
C LEU A 296 -16.59 5.08 -28.28
N GLY A 297 -15.68 5.99 -28.63
CA GLY A 297 -14.91 5.96 -29.89
C GLY A 297 -13.59 5.19 -29.81
N MET A 298 -13.12 4.82 -28.59
CA MET A 298 -11.92 4.00 -28.36
C MET A 298 -12.12 3.20 -27.07
N GLY A 299 -12.52 1.93 -27.20
CA GLY A 299 -13.06 1.09 -26.12
C GLY A 299 -12.18 0.85 -24.89
N ARG A 300 -12.05 1.83 -23.98
CA ARG A 300 -11.59 1.66 -22.60
C ARG A 300 -12.63 2.23 -21.63
N LEU A 301 -13.10 1.43 -20.68
CA LEU A 301 -13.96 1.87 -19.58
C LEU A 301 -13.17 1.96 -18.26
N PRO A 302 -13.48 2.90 -17.35
CA PRO A 302 -12.84 2.99 -16.03
C PRO A 302 -13.35 1.86 -15.11
N SER A 303 -12.50 0.85 -14.88
CA SER A 303 -12.76 -0.33 -14.03
C SER A 303 -12.96 -0.02 -12.53
N ILE A 304 -12.79 1.25 -12.13
CA ILE A 304 -12.81 1.70 -10.74
C ILE A 304 -14.23 1.68 -10.16
N TYR A 305 -15.27 1.86 -10.98
CA TYR A 305 -16.65 2.00 -10.49
C TYR A 305 -17.38 0.65 -10.32
N VAL A 306 -17.14 -0.29 -11.23
CA VAL A 306 -17.77 -1.63 -11.23
C VAL A 306 -17.22 -2.51 -10.10
N SER A 307 -15.93 -2.35 -9.77
CA SER A 307 -15.27 -3.04 -8.66
C SER A 307 -15.76 -2.55 -7.28
N TRP A 308 -16.22 -1.29 -7.17
CA TRP A 308 -16.62 -0.68 -5.90
C TRP A 308 -18.11 -0.90 -5.58
N LEU A 309 -19.01 -0.75 -6.55
CA LEU A 309 -20.45 -1.05 -6.37
C LEU A 309 -20.69 -2.55 -6.09
N GLY A 310 -19.90 -3.44 -6.71
CA GLY A 310 -19.95 -4.88 -6.45
C GLY A 310 -19.47 -5.28 -5.05
N LYS A 311 -18.62 -4.48 -4.40
CA LYS A 311 -18.14 -4.71 -3.03
C LYS A 311 -19.02 -4.05 -1.97
N ALA A 312 -19.74 -2.98 -2.32
CA ALA A 312 -20.63 -2.26 -1.39
C ALA A 312 -22.00 -2.93 -1.19
N CYS A 313 -22.51 -3.68 -2.18
CA CYS A 313 -23.76 -4.43 -2.08
C CYS A 313 -23.43 -5.89 -1.73
N GLY A 314 -23.28 -6.19 -0.44
CA GLY A 314 -22.98 -7.53 0.06
C GLY A 314 -24.12 -8.51 -0.27
N SER A 315 -24.08 -9.13 -1.44
CA SER A 315 -24.81 -10.35 -1.81
C SER A 315 -24.23 -10.94 -3.11
N ARG A 316 -23.47 -12.02 -2.92
CA ARG A 316 -23.11 -13.09 -3.86
C ARG A 316 -23.81 -13.06 -5.23
N TRP A 317 -23.06 -12.67 -6.27
CA TRP A 317 -23.31 -13.10 -7.65
C TRP A 317 -21.98 -13.45 -8.33
N VAL A 318 -21.88 -14.70 -8.78
CA VAL A 318 -20.78 -15.24 -9.59
C VAL A 318 -21.19 -15.07 -11.04
N ILE A 319 -20.38 -14.39 -11.86
CA ILE A 319 -20.43 -14.59 -13.33
C ILE A 319 -18.97 -14.58 -13.85
N GLY A 320 -18.69 -15.47 -14.80
CA GLY A 320 -17.35 -15.94 -15.12
C GLY A 320 -16.55 -15.15 -16.16
N SER A 321 -15.24 -15.45 -16.14
CA SER A 321 -14.16 -15.28 -17.12
C SER A 321 -14.49 -14.78 -18.54
N ARG A 322 -13.84 -13.69 -18.97
CA ARG A 322 -12.84 -13.66 -20.07
C ARG A 322 -12.18 -12.28 -20.23
N ARG A 323 -10.98 -12.34 -20.83
CA ARG A 323 -9.86 -11.39 -20.93
C ARG A 323 -10.02 -10.41 -22.11
N VAL A 324 -9.61 -9.14 -21.96
CA VAL A 324 -9.28 -8.23 -23.08
C VAL A 324 -7.94 -7.55 -22.79
N THR A 325 -7.01 -7.66 -23.75
CA THR A 325 -5.62 -7.17 -23.77
C THR A 325 -5.52 -5.79 -24.43
N PHE A 326 -4.61 -4.93 -23.96
CA PHE A 326 -4.18 -3.71 -24.66
C PHE A 326 -2.68 -3.81 -24.96
N SER A 327 -2.29 -3.51 -26.20
CA SER A 327 -0.90 -3.31 -26.65
C SER A 327 -0.75 -1.84 -27.05
N GLU A 328 0.29 -1.18 -26.56
CA GLU A 328 0.78 0.11 -27.02
C GLU A 328 2.27 -0.08 -27.34
N THR A 329 2.61 -0.07 -28.63
CA THR A 329 3.98 -0.08 -29.11
C THR A 329 4.48 1.36 -29.23
N VAL A 330 5.59 1.66 -28.56
CA VAL A 330 6.42 2.84 -28.84
C VAL A 330 7.81 2.30 -29.16
N SER A 331 8.28 2.57 -30.37
CA SER A 331 9.63 2.22 -30.82
C SER A 331 10.52 3.49 -30.85
N PRO A 332 11.82 3.40 -30.51
CA PRO A 332 12.71 4.55 -30.37
C PRO A 332 13.68 4.78 -31.55
N ASP A 333 14.29 5.97 -31.51
CA ASP A 333 15.58 6.42 -32.08
C ASP A 333 15.74 6.92 -33.54
N ALA A 334 16.22 8.18 -33.65
CA ALA A 334 17.45 8.55 -34.37
C ALA A 334 17.88 10.02 -34.09
N ARG A 335 19.19 10.23 -33.91
CA ARG A 335 19.91 11.50 -33.61
C ARG A 335 20.34 12.28 -34.88
N GLU A 336 20.27 13.63 -34.78
CA GLU A 336 21.16 14.71 -35.33
C GLU A 336 21.37 14.95 -36.87
N PRO A 337 21.95 16.10 -37.35
CA PRO A 337 21.73 17.53 -37.03
C PRO A 337 21.79 18.50 -38.28
N LEU A 338 21.62 19.83 -38.03
CA LEU A 338 22.06 21.03 -38.81
C LEU A 338 21.33 21.48 -40.11
N GLY A 339 20.93 22.78 -40.14
CA GLY A 339 20.64 23.54 -41.38
C GLY A 339 19.93 24.89 -41.18
N ILE A 340 20.61 25.98 -41.54
CA ILE A 340 20.30 27.41 -41.34
C ILE A 340 19.25 27.95 -42.35
N GLY A 341 18.34 28.86 -41.92
CA GLY A 341 17.83 29.93 -42.82
C GLY A 341 16.35 30.35 -42.76
N LYS A 342 16.10 31.48 -42.09
CA LYS A 342 15.18 32.62 -42.39
C LYS A 342 13.66 32.44 -42.66
N HIS A 343 12.93 33.41 -42.07
CA HIS A 343 11.58 33.96 -42.37
C HIS A 343 10.34 33.47 -41.59
N LEU A 344 9.81 34.35 -40.72
CA LEU A 344 8.38 34.54 -40.43
C LEU A 344 7.78 35.51 -41.49
N PRO A 345 6.44 35.69 -41.65
CA PRO A 345 5.22 34.99 -41.16
C PRO A 345 4.21 34.70 -42.35
N PRO A 346 2.85 34.55 -42.26
CA PRO A 346 1.89 34.51 -41.13
C PRO A 346 0.78 33.40 -41.17
N ILE A 347 0.08 33.32 -40.03
CA ILE A 347 -1.33 32.94 -39.76
C ILE A 347 -2.17 32.31 -40.91
N GLY A 348 -2.66 31.08 -40.66
CA GLY A 348 -3.93 30.57 -41.18
C GLY A 348 -3.84 29.43 -42.19
N SER A 349 -3.92 28.17 -41.72
CA SER A 349 -4.63 27.06 -42.39
C SER A 349 -4.42 25.76 -41.60
N LYS A 350 -5.53 25.07 -41.29
CA LYS A 350 -5.55 23.72 -40.71
C LYS A 350 -5.00 22.71 -41.74
N PRO A 351 -4.17 21.72 -41.36
CA PRO A 351 -3.93 20.58 -42.23
C PRO A 351 -5.11 19.60 -42.14
N GLU A 352 -5.86 19.49 -43.24
CA GLU A 352 -6.82 18.41 -43.50
C GLU A 352 -6.06 17.08 -43.69
N ILE A 353 -6.22 16.14 -42.75
CA ILE A 353 -5.77 14.76 -42.95
C ILE A 353 -6.90 14.01 -43.69
N LYS A 354 -6.72 13.78 -45.00
CA LYS A 354 -7.58 12.89 -45.79
C LYS A 354 -7.38 11.44 -45.34
N LEU A 355 -8.33 10.87 -44.62
CA LEU A 355 -8.42 9.43 -44.41
C LEU A 355 -8.89 8.74 -45.71
N LYS A 356 -8.06 7.86 -46.26
CA LYS A 356 -8.48 6.86 -47.26
C LYS A 356 -9.14 5.72 -46.50
N ILE A 357 -10.46 5.62 -46.58
CA ILE A 357 -11.25 4.52 -46.04
C ILE A 357 -11.16 3.34 -47.02
N PHE A 358 -10.61 2.22 -46.58
CA PHE A 358 -10.88 0.93 -47.21
C PHE A 358 -12.03 0.25 -46.44
N PRO A 359 -13.10 -0.20 -47.12
CA PRO A 359 -14.16 -0.93 -46.45
C PRO A 359 -13.69 -2.37 -46.23
N HIS A 360 -13.72 -2.88 -44.99
CA HIS A 360 -13.57 -4.31 -44.77
C HIS A 360 -14.95 -4.96 -44.75
N GLN A 361 -15.24 -5.62 -45.85
CA GLN A 361 -16.36 -6.50 -46.10
C GLN A 361 -16.16 -7.81 -45.32
N GLU A 362 -17.20 -8.26 -44.62
CA GLU A 362 -17.27 -9.61 -44.04
C GLU A 362 -17.16 -10.64 -45.16
N ASP A 363 -16.18 -11.54 -45.09
CA ASP A 363 -16.32 -12.86 -45.67
C ASP A 363 -15.47 -13.90 -44.92
N LYS A 364 -16.11 -15.01 -44.60
CA LYS A 364 -15.51 -16.23 -44.07
C LYS A 364 -14.92 -17.02 -45.24
N SER A 365 -13.61 -17.25 -45.25
CA SER A 365 -13.00 -18.52 -45.71
C SER A 365 -11.47 -18.49 -45.59
N ASP A 366 -10.96 -19.52 -44.93
CA ASP A 366 -9.67 -20.20 -45.15
C ASP A 366 -8.52 -19.42 -45.81
N ALA A 367 -7.52 -19.02 -45.01
CA ALA A 367 -6.12 -18.98 -45.43
C ALA A 367 -5.18 -18.92 -44.21
N ASN A 368 -4.24 -19.86 -44.15
CA ASN A 368 -3.07 -19.84 -43.28
C ASN A 368 -2.38 -18.46 -43.33
N LEU A 369 -2.27 -17.81 -42.17
CA LEU A 369 -1.35 -16.70 -41.95
C LEU A 369 -0.35 -17.17 -40.89
N ASP A 370 0.91 -17.32 -41.29
CA ASP A 370 2.04 -17.53 -40.39
C ASP A 370 1.94 -16.52 -39.24
N SER A 371 1.73 -17.02 -38.02
CA SER A 371 1.77 -16.21 -36.82
C SER A 371 3.20 -15.76 -36.58
N ASP A 372 3.39 -14.44 -36.42
CA ASP A 372 4.68 -13.86 -36.07
C ASP A 372 5.15 -14.45 -34.72
N PRO A 373 6.23 -15.25 -34.70
CA PRO A 373 6.67 -15.95 -33.50
C PRO A 373 7.07 -14.99 -32.37
N GLU A 374 7.49 -13.76 -32.71
CA GLU A 374 7.85 -12.75 -31.72
C GLU A 374 6.60 -12.24 -30.99
N LEU A 375 5.50 -12.04 -31.72
CA LEU A 375 4.22 -11.63 -31.15
C LEU A 375 3.62 -12.71 -30.23
N GLU A 376 3.75 -13.99 -30.60
CA GLU A 376 3.31 -15.12 -29.75
C GLU A 376 4.05 -15.16 -28.41
N THR A 377 5.37 -14.92 -28.40
CA THR A 377 6.15 -14.87 -27.15
C THR A 377 5.73 -13.73 -26.23
N ILE A 378 5.44 -12.54 -26.78
CA ILE A 378 4.96 -11.38 -26.00
C ILE A 378 3.60 -11.67 -25.34
N TYR A 379 2.68 -12.30 -26.06
CA TYR A 379 1.38 -12.68 -25.48
C TYR A 379 1.51 -13.73 -24.39
N ALA A 380 2.37 -14.74 -24.58
CA ALA A 380 2.65 -15.75 -23.56
C ALA A 380 3.25 -15.11 -22.29
N ASP A 381 4.17 -14.17 -22.46
CA ASP A 381 4.80 -13.44 -21.37
C ASP A 381 3.82 -12.57 -20.57
N MET A 382 2.96 -11.84 -21.28
CA MET A 382 1.92 -11.03 -20.66
C MET A 382 0.91 -11.89 -19.91
N ASP A 383 0.58 -13.07 -20.42
CA ASP A 383 -0.32 -14.00 -19.74
C ASP A 383 0.30 -14.58 -18.47
N MET A 384 1.60 -14.93 -18.51
CA MET A 384 2.34 -15.36 -17.33
C MET A 384 2.40 -14.24 -16.28
N MET A 385 2.68 -13.00 -16.69
CA MET A 385 2.68 -11.83 -15.80
C MET A 385 1.31 -11.65 -15.13
N LYS A 386 0.22 -11.70 -15.90
CA LYS A 386 -1.15 -11.60 -15.37
C LYS A 386 -1.46 -12.68 -14.36
N GLU A 387 -1.04 -13.92 -14.63
CA GLU A 387 -1.26 -15.03 -13.69
C GLU A 387 -0.56 -14.77 -12.36
N ARG A 388 0.71 -14.32 -12.39
CA ARG A 388 1.49 -14.00 -11.19
C ARG A 388 0.84 -12.89 -10.36
N PHE A 389 0.54 -11.75 -10.99
CA PHE A 389 -0.10 -10.64 -10.27
C PHE A 389 -1.53 -10.96 -9.81
N ALA A 390 -2.28 -11.78 -10.55
CA ALA A 390 -3.60 -12.23 -10.09
C ALA A 390 -3.50 -13.07 -8.82
N LYS A 391 -2.54 -14.00 -8.72
CA LYS A 391 -2.29 -14.79 -7.50
C LYS A 391 -1.90 -13.91 -6.31
N LEU A 392 -1.08 -12.89 -6.55
CA LEU A 392 -0.71 -11.89 -5.52
C LEU A 392 -1.92 -11.08 -5.03
N LEU A 393 -2.79 -10.63 -5.95
CA LEU A 393 -4.01 -9.89 -5.62
C LEU A 393 -5.05 -10.72 -4.87
N LEU A 394 -5.06 -12.04 -5.12
CA LEU A 394 -5.88 -12.99 -4.36
C LEU A 394 -5.31 -13.32 -2.98
N GLY A 395 -4.06 -12.90 -2.68
CA GLY A 395 -3.36 -13.18 -1.43
C GLY A 395 -3.35 -14.68 -1.11
N GLU A 396 -2.96 -15.49 -2.10
CA GLU A 396 -2.88 -16.96 -2.04
C GLU A 396 -4.22 -17.70 -1.87
N ASP A 397 -5.33 -16.99 -1.62
CA ASP A 397 -6.67 -17.58 -1.57
C ASP A 397 -7.28 -17.70 -2.97
N MET A 398 -6.95 -18.80 -3.64
CA MET A 398 -7.45 -19.13 -4.98
C MET A 398 -8.98 -19.39 -5.02
N SER A 399 -9.65 -19.48 -3.86
CA SER A 399 -11.11 -19.62 -3.77
C SER A 399 -11.84 -18.28 -3.88
N GLY A 400 -11.13 -17.15 -3.70
CA GLY A 400 -11.71 -15.81 -3.62
C GLY A 400 -12.56 -15.57 -2.37
N GLY A 401 -12.41 -16.41 -1.34
CA GLY A 401 -13.25 -16.49 -0.14
C GLY A 401 -12.93 -15.49 0.98
N GLY A 402 -11.94 -14.61 0.77
CA GLY A 402 -11.59 -13.55 1.71
C GLY A 402 -10.77 -14.02 2.92
N LYS A 403 -10.16 -15.20 2.86
CA LYS A 403 -9.14 -15.67 3.82
C LYS A 403 -7.72 -15.45 3.28
N ALA A 404 -7.56 -14.40 2.50
CA ALA A 404 -6.32 -14.05 1.84
C ALA A 404 -5.28 -13.50 2.84
N VAL A 405 -4.01 -13.80 2.59
CA VAL A 405 -2.90 -13.12 3.28
C VAL A 405 -2.75 -11.68 2.80
N SER A 406 -1.99 -10.86 3.55
CA SER A 406 -1.69 -9.49 3.11
C SER A 406 -0.93 -9.50 1.79
N SER A 407 -1.05 -8.44 0.97
CA SER A 407 -0.26 -8.32 -0.27
C SER A 407 1.25 -8.32 -0.01
N ALA A 408 1.66 -7.80 1.15
CA ALA A 408 3.05 -7.85 1.63
C ALA A 408 3.50 -9.31 1.86
N LEU A 409 2.70 -10.12 2.57
CA LEU A 409 3.02 -11.52 2.81
C LEU A 409 2.95 -12.36 1.53
N ALA A 410 1.95 -12.13 0.67
CA ALA A 410 1.84 -12.79 -0.63
C ALA A 410 3.06 -12.52 -1.52
N LEU A 411 3.56 -11.29 -1.54
CA LEU A 411 4.78 -10.94 -2.26
C LEU A 411 6.01 -11.63 -1.67
N SER A 412 6.17 -11.60 -0.34
CA SER A 412 7.27 -12.30 0.34
C SER A 412 7.29 -13.80 0.02
N ASN A 413 6.13 -14.45 0.06
CA ASN A 413 5.96 -15.85 -0.29
C ASN A 413 6.24 -16.10 -1.78
N ALA A 414 5.75 -15.24 -2.69
CA ALA A 414 5.97 -15.38 -4.11
C ALA A 414 7.45 -15.29 -4.49
N ILE A 415 8.19 -14.32 -3.91
CA ILE A 415 9.64 -14.18 -4.10
C ILE A 415 10.35 -15.43 -3.57
N THR A 416 9.98 -15.91 -2.38
CA THR A 416 10.55 -17.14 -1.77
C THR A 416 10.29 -18.38 -2.63
N ASN A 417 9.07 -18.54 -3.13
CA ASN A 417 8.67 -19.67 -3.97
C ASN A 417 9.32 -19.62 -5.36
N LEU A 418 9.50 -18.42 -5.94
CA LEU A 418 10.24 -18.24 -7.18
C LEU A 418 11.68 -18.70 -7.00
N ALA A 419 12.34 -18.24 -5.94
CA ALA A 419 13.71 -18.64 -5.64
C ALA A 419 13.85 -20.15 -5.41
N ALA A 420 12.93 -20.76 -4.65
CA ALA A 420 12.90 -22.21 -4.47
C ALA A 420 12.69 -22.95 -5.80
N SER A 421 11.88 -22.42 -6.72
CA SER A 421 11.63 -23.02 -8.03
C SER A 421 12.78 -22.86 -9.02
N VAL A 422 13.49 -21.72 -9.00
CA VAL A 422 14.57 -21.39 -9.93
C VAL A 422 15.89 -22.02 -9.48
N PHE A 423 16.26 -21.78 -8.22
CA PHE A 423 17.54 -22.22 -7.68
C PHE A 423 17.49 -23.63 -7.12
N GLY A 424 16.31 -24.08 -6.65
CA GLY A 424 16.15 -25.37 -5.99
C GLY A 424 17.19 -25.62 -4.90
N GLU A 425 17.65 -26.86 -4.83
CA GLU A 425 18.93 -27.16 -4.22
C GLU A 425 20.00 -27.14 -5.30
N ILE A 426 20.95 -26.21 -5.17
CA ILE A 426 22.14 -26.16 -6.02
C ILE A 426 22.94 -27.44 -5.73
N SER A 427 22.71 -28.46 -6.55
CA SER A 427 23.34 -29.77 -6.41
C SER A 427 24.78 -29.77 -6.92
N ARG A 428 25.13 -28.82 -7.80
CA ARG A 428 26.42 -28.69 -8.48
C ARG A 428 26.82 -27.23 -8.64
N LEU A 429 28.12 -26.95 -8.66
CA LEU A 429 28.68 -25.67 -9.08
C LEU A 429 28.78 -25.65 -10.60
N GLU A 430 27.73 -25.15 -11.24
CA GLU A 430 27.65 -24.98 -12.69
C GLU A 430 26.88 -23.70 -13.02
N PRO A 431 27.09 -23.11 -14.21
CA PRO A 431 26.28 -22.00 -14.67
C PRO A 431 24.81 -22.37 -14.67
N MET A 432 23.97 -21.42 -14.26
CA MET A 432 22.53 -21.60 -14.35
C MET A 432 22.11 -21.78 -15.81
N SER A 433 21.11 -22.63 -16.07
CA SER A 433 20.56 -22.73 -17.42
C SER A 433 20.07 -21.35 -17.90
N PRO A 434 20.30 -20.99 -19.17
CA PRO A 434 19.92 -19.67 -19.69
C PRO A 434 18.42 -19.38 -19.49
N ASP A 435 17.58 -20.41 -19.59
CA ASP A 435 16.14 -20.32 -19.36
C ASP A 435 15.81 -19.98 -17.90
N ASN A 436 16.44 -20.64 -16.92
CA ASN A 436 16.21 -20.36 -15.50
C ASN A 436 16.74 -18.98 -15.12
N LYS A 437 17.88 -18.57 -15.69
CA LYS A 437 18.47 -17.24 -15.47
C LYS A 437 17.57 -16.13 -16.03
N ALA A 438 17.08 -16.29 -17.26
CA ALA A 438 16.14 -15.36 -17.87
C ALA A 438 14.82 -15.30 -17.09
N ARG A 439 14.30 -16.45 -16.66
CA ARG A 439 13.09 -16.55 -15.85
C ARG A 439 13.26 -15.89 -14.48
N TRP A 440 14.40 -16.08 -13.81
CA TRP A 440 14.72 -15.41 -12.55
C TRP A 440 14.67 -13.90 -12.68
N HIS A 441 15.48 -13.33 -13.59
CA HIS A 441 15.58 -11.89 -13.76
C HIS A 441 14.23 -11.26 -14.15
N LYS A 442 13.48 -11.91 -15.03
CA LYS A 442 12.19 -11.41 -15.47
C LYS A 442 11.11 -11.47 -14.39
N GLU A 443 10.94 -12.62 -13.73
CA GLU A 443 9.92 -12.76 -12.70
C GLU A 443 10.26 -11.96 -11.43
N ILE A 444 11.55 -11.84 -11.07
CA ILE A 444 11.96 -10.99 -9.93
C ILE A 444 11.72 -9.51 -10.25
N ASP A 445 12.03 -9.04 -11.46
CA ASP A 445 11.77 -7.66 -11.86
C ASP A 445 10.29 -7.31 -11.81
N TRP A 446 9.40 -8.24 -12.19
CA TRP A 446 7.96 -8.05 -12.01
C TRP A 446 7.60 -7.82 -10.54
N MET A 447 8.14 -8.64 -9.62
CA MET A 447 7.85 -8.49 -8.20
C MET A 447 8.46 -7.20 -7.62
N LEU A 448 9.64 -6.79 -8.08
CA LEU A 448 10.33 -5.57 -7.65
C LEU A 448 9.70 -4.29 -8.20
N SER A 449 8.99 -4.34 -9.34
CA SER A 449 8.34 -3.16 -9.95
C SER A 449 7.38 -2.42 -9.01
N VAL A 450 6.81 -3.10 -8.01
CA VAL A 450 5.95 -2.48 -7.01
C VAL A 450 6.71 -1.43 -6.20
N THR A 451 8.02 -1.60 -6.02
CA THR A 451 8.88 -0.69 -5.25
C THR A 451 9.09 0.67 -5.91
N ASP A 452 8.92 0.76 -7.23
CA ASP A 452 9.02 2.03 -7.98
C ASP A 452 7.83 2.95 -7.68
N HIS A 453 6.72 2.36 -7.24
CA HIS A 453 5.50 3.08 -6.86
C HIS A 453 5.41 3.39 -5.35
N ILE A 454 6.39 2.96 -4.55
CA ILE A 454 6.44 3.26 -3.11
C ILE A 454 7.16 4.59 -2.91
N VAL A 455 6.38 5.66 -2.68
CA VAL A 455 6.89 7.04 -2.62
C VAL A 455 6.60 7.73 -1.28
N GLU A 456 7.52 8.59 -0.89
CA GLU A 456 7.35 9.64 0.12
C GLU A 456 6.94 10.94 -0.57
N PHE A 457 6.02 11.68 0.06
CA PHE A 457 5.68 13.03 -0.35
C PHE A 457 6.60 14.02 0.38
N VAL A 458 7.43 14.73 -0.37
CA VAL A 458 8.47 15.59 0.18
C VAL A 458 8.22 17.03 -0.28
N PRO A 459 8.24 18.02 0.63
CA PRO A 459 8.14 19.42 0.24
C PRO A 459 9.38 19.81 -0.58
N SER A 460 9.16 20.50 -1.69
CA SER A 460 10.19 21.02 -2.57
C SER A 460 9.81 22.40 -3.08
N LYS A 461 10.79 23.15 -3.60
CA LYS A 461 10.57 24.46 -4.19
C LYS A 461 10.83 24.37 -5.69
N GLN A 462 9.86 24.78 -6.48
CA GLN A 462 9.99 24.88 -7.92
C GLN A 462 10.05 26.36 -8.31
N ASN A 463 11.10 26.72 -9.04
CA ASN A 463 11.26 28.06 -9.61
C ASN A 463 10.89 27.99 -11.10
N THR A 464 9.79 28.63 -11.47
CA THR A 464 9.42 28.81 -12.88
C THR A 464 9.28 30.31 -13.12
N ASN A 465 10.07 30.86 -14.05
CA ASN A 465 10.05 32.29 -14.44
C ASN A 465 10.29 33.29 -13.28
N GLY A 466 11.14 32.94 -12.31
CA GLY A 466 11.48 33.81 -11.18
C GLY A 466 10.45 33.82 -10.03
N ILE A 467 9.37 33.03 -10.13
CA ILE A 467 8.41 32.83 -9.05
C ILE A 467 8.71 31.49 -8.37
N THR A 468 9.06 31.54 -7.08
CA THR A 468 9.25 30.35 -6.24
C THR A 468 7.91 29.86 -5.72
N MET A 469 7.48 28.68 -6.14
CA MET A 469 6.33 27.98 -5.57
C MET A 469 6.78 26.79 -4.72
N GLU A 470 6.18 26.66 -3.53
CA GLU A 470 6.33 25.46 -2.71
C GLU A 470 5.39 24.38 -3.25
N ILE A 471 5.95 23.24 -3.64
CA ILE A 471 5.24 22.10 -4.20
C ILE A 471 5.54 20.84 -3.40
N MET A 472 4.65 19.86 -3.45
CA MET A 472 4.94 18.51 -2.96
C MET A 472 5.41 17.67 -4.15
N ILE A 473 6.60 17.08 -4.05
CA ILE A 473 7.10 16.13 -5.04
C ILE A 473 7.03 14.71 -4.50
N THR A 474 6.88 13.75 -5.41
CA THR A 474 7.03 12.33 -5.09
C THR A 474 8.49 11.93 -5.20
N ARG A 475 9.01 11.26 -4.17
CA ARG A 475 10.35 10.68 -4.16
C ARG A 475 10.23 9.23 -3.69
N GLN A 476 10.95 8.30 -4.30
CA GLN A 476 10.97 6.92 -3.83
C GLN A 476 11.36 6.87 -2.34
N ARG A 477 10.70 5.99 -1.58
CA ARG A 477 10.91 5.86 -0.13
C ARG A 477 12.39 5.60 0.18
N SER A 478 12.88 6.24 1.23
CA SER A 478 14.31 6.33 1.56
C SER A 478 15.00 4.97 1.74
N ASP A 479 14.34 4.03 2.42
CA ASP A 479 14.75 2.64 2.60
C ASP A 479 14.81 1.86 1.27
N VAL A 480 13.85 2.07 0.37
CA VAL A 480 13.76 1.36 -0.92
C VAL A 480 14.81 1.87 -1.91
N ARG A 481 14.96 3.20 -1.99
CA ARG A 481 15.80 3.90 -2.98
C ARG A 481 17.26 3.43 -2.97
N GLY A 482 17.82 3.18 -1.79
CA GLY A 482 19.19 2.70 -1.64
C GLY A 482 19.31 1.18 -1.67
N ASN A 483 18.38 0.47 -1.03
CA ASN A 483 18.52 -0.96 -0.81
C ASN A 483 18.17 -1.82 -2.03
N ILE A 484 17.20 -1.43 -2.87
CA ILE A 484 16.83 -2.24 -4.04
C ILE A 484 17.98 -2.34 -5.07
N PRO A 485 18.64 -1.25 -5.48
CA PRO A 485 19.79 -1.34 -6.38
C PRO A 485 20.95 -2.13 -5.76
N ALA A 486 21.17 -2.00 -4.45
CA ALA A 486 22.20 -2.77 -3.75
C ALA A 486 21.91 -4.28 -3.78
N LEU A 487 20.68 -4.70 -3.50
CA LEU A 487 20.29 -6.11 -3.59
C LEU A 487 20.39 -6.65 -5.03
N LYS A 488 19.98 -5.87 -6.04
CA LYS A 488 20.17 -6.24 -7.46
C LYS A 488 21.63 -6.42 -7.82
N LYS A 489 22.54 -5.61 -7.26
CA LYS A 489 23.99 -5.77 -7.46
C LYS A 489 24.50 -7.07 -6.82
N LEU A 490 24.06 -7.39 -5.61
CA LEU A 490 24.41 -8.65 -4.93
C LEU A 490 23.91 -9.88 -5.72
N ASP A 491 22.68 -9.81 -6.25
CA ASP A 491 22.12 -10.85 -7.13
C ASP A 491 22.99 -11.03 -8.39
N GLY A 492 23.33 -9.94 -9.07
CA GLY A 492 24.23 -9.97 -10.23
C GLY A 492 25.59 -10.62 -9.92
N MET A 493 26.20 -10.29 -8.78
CA MET A 493 27.47 -10.89 -8.33
C MET A 493 27.35 -12.40 -8.08
N LEU A 494 26.23 -12.89 -7.54
CA LEU A 494 26.00 -14.32 -7.33
C LEU A 494 25.82 -15.06 -8.66
N MET A 495 25.09 -14.46 -9.60
CA MET A 495 24.93 -15.02 -10.94
C MET A 495 26.27 -15.09 -11.68
N GLU A 496 27.06 -14.02 -11.63
CA GLU A 496 28.40 -13.98 -12.22
C GLU A 496 29.32 -15.04 -11.60
N CYS A 497 29.26 -15.24 -10.28
CA CYS A 497 29.99 -16.31 -9.61
C CYS A 497 29.64 -17.70 -10.17
N LEU A 498 28.35 -17.99 -10.37
CA LEU A 498 27.89 -19.25 -10.97
C LEU A 498 28.32 -19.37 -12.44
N ASP A 499 28.22 -18.30 -13.23
CA ASP A 499 28.64 -18.29 -14.64
C ASP A 499 30.15 -18.54 -14.80
N ASN A 500 30.96 -18.09 -13.85
CA ASN A 500 32.40 -18.31 -13.85
C ASN A 500 32.80 -19.81 -13.74
N PHE A 501 31.87 -20.70 -13.39
CA PHE A 501 32.10 -22.15 -13.37
C PHE A 501 31.94 -22.83 -14.74
N LYS A 502 31.58 -22.10 -15.81
CA LYS A 502 31.34 -22.66 -17.15
C LYS A 502 32.54 -23.42 -17.73
N ASP A 503 33.75 -22.90 -17.51
CA ASP A 503 34.97 -23.41 -18.13
C ASP A 503 35.83 -24.26 -17.16
N GLN A 504 35.28 -24.60 -15.99
CA GLN A 504 36.00 -25.38 -14.97
C GLN A 504 35.87 -26.87 -15.22
N ASN A 505 36.98 -27.51 -15.60
CA ASN A 505 37.03 -28.94 -15.91
C ASN A 505 37.78 -29.79 -14.86
N GLU A 506 38.31 -29.17 -13.80
CA GLU A 506 39.19 -29.87 -12.85
C GLU A 506 38.42 -30.74 -11.83
N PHE A 507 37.17 -30.43 -11.52
CA PHE A 507 36.32 -31.24 -10.64
C PHE A 507 35.02 -31.62 -11.33
N THR A 508 34.51 -32.82 -11.04
CA THR A 508 33.29 -33.37 -11.63
C THR A 508 32.33 -33.89 -10.57
N TYR A 509 31.06 -34.05 -10.92
CA TYR A 509 30.05 -34.60 -10.03
C TYR A 509 29.61 -35.97 -10.52
N GLU A 510 29.56 -36.98 -9.64
CA GLU A 510 29.05 -38.30 -10.01
C GLU A 510 27.53 -38.31 -10.18
N SER A 511 27.06 -39.14 -11.12
CA SER A 511 25.64 -39.46 -11.24
C SER A 511 25.20 -40.35 -10.08
N LYS A 512 23.98 -40.12 -9.59
CA LYS A 512 23.39 -40.80 -8.42
C LYS A 512 23.23 -42.31 -8.62
N ASP A 513 23.28 -42.78 -9.88
CA ASP A 513 22.99 -44.16 -10.29
C ASP A 513 24.24 -45.05 -10.44
N ASP A 514 25.46 -44.52 -10.27
CA ASP A 514 26.68 -45.33 -10.37
C ASP A 514 26.97 -46.09 -9.05
N ALA A 515 26.33 -47.26 -8.95
CA ALA A 515 26.38 -48.18 -7.82
C ALA A 515 27.72 -48.92 -7.62
N ARG A 516 28.88 -48.22 -7.54
CA ARG A 516 30.19 -48.91 -7.38
C ARG A 516 31.20 -48.39 -6.34
N SER A 517 30.87 -47.44 -5.47
CA SER A 517 31.80 -46.99 -4.41
C SER A 517 31.19 -46.98 -3.00
N LYS A 518 30.75 -48.15 -2.52
CA LYS A 518 30.18 -48.33 -1.17
C LYS A 518 31.21 -48.42 -0.01
N SER A 519 32.48 -48.01 -0.17
CA SER A 519 33.51 -48.27 0.85
C SER A 519 34.16 -47.08 1.55
N SER A 520 33.70 -45.83 1.40
CA SER A 520 34.31 -44.68 2.12
C SER A 520 33.38 -43.60 2.68
N ARG A 521 32.06 -43.80 2.71
CA ARG A 521 31.10 -42.76 3.10
C ARG A 521 30.56 -42.97 4.51
N LYS A 522 31.18 -42.35 5.52
CA LYS A 522 30.61 -42.21 6.89
C LYS A 522 30.33 -40.74 7.29
N ARG A 523 30.44 -39.81 6.35
CA ARG A 523 30.17 -38.37 6.55
C ARG A 523 29.03 -37.83 5.66
N GLU A 524 28.43 -38.67 4.82
CA GLU A 524 27.44 -38.30 3.80
C GLU A 524 26.04 -38.90 4.08
N GLU A 525 25.69 -39.20 5.34
CA GLU A 525 24.34 -39.67 5.68
C GLU A 525 23.32 -38.51 5.80
N ASP A 526 23.77 -37.28 6.09
CA ASP A 526 22.85 -36.15 6.37
C ASP A 526 22.31 -35.43 5.12
N LYS A 527 22.90 -35.60 3.93
CA LYS A 527 22.49 -34.92 2.68
C LYS A 527 22.59 -35.83 1.45
N TRP A 528 22.01 -37.02 1.54
CA TRP A 528 22.05 -38.08 0.52
C TRP A 528 21.53 -37.67 -0.88
N TRP A 529 20.85 -36.53 -0.98
CA TRP A 529 20.29 -36.00 -2.22
C TRP A 529 21.27 -35.13 -3.02
N LEU A 530 22.38 -34.66 -2.43
CA LEU A 530 23.38 -33.84 -3.10
C LEU A 530 24.41 -34.68 -3.87
N SER A 531 24.88 -34.18 -5.01
CA SER A 531 25.95 -34.82 -5.79
C SER A 531 27.31 -34.63 -5.10
N THR A 532 28.07 -35.71 -4.93
CA THR A 532 29.40 -35.66 -4.31
C THR A 532 30.43 -35.14 -5.33
N PRO A 533 31.21 -34.09 -5.01
CA PRO A 533 32.26 -33.61 -5.90
C PRO A 533 33.47 -34.57 -5.91
N LYS A 534 34.01 -34.83 -7.10
CA LYS A 534 35.26 -35.54 -7.31
C LYS A 534 36.32 -34.61 -7.87
N VAL A 535 37.51 -34.70 -7.28
CA VAL A 535 38.71 -33.96 -7.69
C VAL A 535 39.75 -34.95 -8.24
N PRO A 536 40.76 -34.49 -8.99
CA PRO A 536 41.78 -35.36 -9.55
C PRO A 536 42.56 -36.09 -8.44
N PRO A 537 43.14 -37.27 -8.70
CA PRO A 537 43.87 -38.04 -7.69
C PRO A 537 45.07 -37.30 -7.06
N LYS A 538 45.59 -36.27 -7.73
CA LYS A 538 46.68 -35.41 -7.25
C LYS A 538 46.19 -34.12 -6.55
N GLY A 539 44.88 -33.96 -6.39
CA GLY A 539 44.25 -32.70 -6.01
C GLY A 539 44.09 -31.73 -7.19
N LEU A 540 43.43 -30.61 -6.92
CA LEU A 540 43.26 -29.47 -7.82
C LEU A 540 44.58 -28.73 -8.03
N SER A 541 44.73 -28.08 -9.19
CA SER A 541 45.86 -27.21 -9.47
C SER A 541 45.92 -26.03 -8.49
N ASP A 542 47.12 -25.49 -8.24
CA ASP A 542 47.27 -24.30 -7.38
C ASP A 542 46.51 -23.08 -7.92
N VAL A 543 46.34 -23.00 -9.25
CA VAL A 543 45.58 -21.96 -9.92
C VAL A 543 44.09 -22.14 -9.63
N ALA A 544 43.53 -23.34 -9.83
CA ALA A 544 42.13 -23.64 -9.54
C ALA A 544 41.80 -23.48 -8.05
N ARG A 545 42.71 -23.85 -7.15
CA ARG A 545 42.54 -23.66 -5.70
C ARG A 545 42.49 -22.19 -5.30
N LYS A 546 43.44 -21.38 -5.78
CA LYS A 546 43.46 -19.93 -5.51
C LYS A 546 42.22 -19.25 -6.10
N TRP A 547 41.79 -19.69 -7.28
CA TRP A 547 40.58 -19.20 -7.92
C TRP A 547 39.31 -19.58 -7.15
N LEU A 548 39.17 -20.84 -6.70
CA LEU A 548 38.05 -21.28 -5.85
C LEU A 548 38.01 -20.51 -4.52
N GLN A 549 39.18 -20.25 -3.92
CA GLN A 549 39.28 -19.42 -2.72
C GLN A 549 38.82 -17.99 -2.99
N PHE A 550 39.22 -17.39 -4.12
CA PHE A 550 38.72 -16.07 -4.53
C PHE A 550 37.20 -16.05 -4.72
N GLN A 551 36.63 -17.05 -5.40
CA GLN A 551 35.17 -17.17 -5.56
C GLN A 551 34.48 -17.32 -4.20
N LYS A 552 35.04 -18.14 -3.29
CA LYS A 552 34.54 -18.28 -1.92
C LYS A 552 34.53 -16.95 -1.18
N ASP A 553 35.61 -16.19 -1.24
CA ASP A 553 35.74 -14.91 -0.54
C ASP A 553 34.77 -13.87 -1.11
N SER A 554 34.58 -13.86 -2.43
CA SER A 554 33.58 -13.01 -3.11
C SER A 554 32.15 -13.34 -2.65
N VAL A 555 31.75 -14.61 -2.68
CA VAL A 555 30.41 -15.05 -2.24
C VAL A 555 30.20 -14.78 -0.74
N ASN A 556 31.24 -14.91 0.08
CA ASN A 556 31.18 -14.61 1.51
C ASN A 556 30.95 -13.12 1.78
N GLN A 557 31.51 -12.22 0.96
CA GLN A 557 31.20 -10.79 1.04
C GLN A 557 29.73 -10.51 0.71
N VAL A 558 29.20 -11.16 -0.35
CA VAL A 558 27.77 -11.06 -0.70
C VAL A 558 26.89 -11.57 0.43
N LEU A 559 27.22 -12.73 1.01
CA LEU A 559 26.50 -13.30 2.15
C LEU A 559 26.43 -12.32 3.31
N LYS A 560 27.58 -11.76 3.73
CA LYS A 560 27.64 -10.79 4.83
C LYS A 560 26.81 -9.54 4.55
N ALA A 561 26.88 -9.02 3.32
CA ALA A 561 26.10 -7.84 2.92
C ALA A 561 24.59 -8.12 2.96
N ALA A 562 24.14 -9.23 2.36
CA ALA A 562 22.74 -9.63 2.35
C ALA A 562 22.20 -9.86 3.78
N MET A 563 22.98 -10.56 4.62
CA MET A 563 22.65 -10.78 6.04
C MET A 563 22.51 -9.47 6.83
N ALA A 564 23.40 -8.50 6.60
CA ALA A 564 23.38 -7.21 7.28
C ALA A 564 22.15 -6.40 6.89
N MET A 565 21.84 -6.35 5.59
CA MET A 565 20.63 -5.70 5.08
C MET A 565 19.37 -6.35 5.66
N ASN A 566 19.27 -7.68 5.62
CA ASN A 566 18.13 -8.42 6.16
C ASN A 566 17.92 -8.13 7.67
N ALA A 567 19.00 -8.09 8.47
CA ALA A 567 18.91 -7.71 9.88
C ALA A 567 18.39 -6.28 10.07
N HIS A 568 18.89 -5.34 9.28
CA HIS A 568 18.49 -3.95 9.39
C HIS A 568 17.00 -3.79 9.09
N ILE A 569 16.51 -4.40 8.01
CA ILE A 569 15.10 -4.39 7.60
C ILE A 569 14.22 -5.02 8.69
N LEU A 570 14.59 -6.19 9.21
CA LEU A 570 13.86 -6.86 10.29
C LEU A 570 13.81 -6.01 11.58
N THR A 571 14.84 -5.19 11.84
CA THR A 571 14.87 -4.31 13.01
C THR A 571 13.88 -3.16 12.89
N GLU A 572 13.75 -2.58 11.69
CA GLU A 572 12.80 -1.49 11.38
C GLU A 572 11.34 -1.97 11.29
N MET A 573 11.11 -3.27 11.00
CA MET A 573 9.76 -3.83 10.96
C MET A 573 9.03 -3.76 12.32
N GLU A 574 7.76 -3.35 12.26
CA GLU A 574 6.88 -3.24 13.43
C GLU A 574 6.72 -4.58 14.15
N ILE A 575 6.72 -4.55 15.49
CA ILE A 575 6.46 -5.73 16.31
C ILE A 575 4.94 -5.93 16.41
N PRO A 576 4.39 -7.10 15.99
CA PRO A 576 2.96 -7.33 16.00
C PRO A 576 2.37 -7.37 17.41
N GLU A 577 1.13 -6.87 17.57
CA GLU A 577 0.41 -6.92 18.85
C GLU A 577 0.23 -8.35 19.36
N SER A 578 0.01 -9.32 18.46
CA SER A 578 -0.11 -10.75 18.77
C SER A 578 1.13 -11.32 19.45
N TYR A 579 2.33 -10.93 19.00
CA TYR A 579 3.59 -11.32 19.64
C TYR A 579 3.67 -10.73 21.05
N ILE A 580 3.28 -9.47 21.21
CA ILE A 580 3.37 -8.78 22.50
C ILE A 580 2.37 -9.35 23.51
N GLU A 581 1.17 -9.73 23.08
CA GLU A 581 0.19 -10.42 23.93
C GLU A 581 0.69 -11.79 24.41
N GLY A 582 1.53 -12.45 23.61
CA GLY A 582 2.19 -13.71 23.96
C GLY A 582 3.41 -13.58 24.89
N LEU A 583 3.89 -12.37 25.18
CA LEU A 583 5.12 -12.18 25.96
C LEU A 583 4.93 -12.48 27.47
N PRO A 584 5.96 -13.03 28.14
CA PRO A 584 5.98 -13.15 29.59
C PRO A 584 5.88 -11.80 30.32
N LYS A 585 5.40 -11.81 31.57
CA LYS A 585 5.14 -10.58 32.38
C LYS A 585 6.39 -9.72 32.64
N ASN A 586 7.58 -10.30 32.63
CA ASN A 586 8.84 -9.61 32.89
C ASN A 586 10.03 -10.31 32.23
N GLY A 587 11.14 -9.58 32.04
CA GLY A 587 12.35 -10.10 31.39
C GLY A 587 13.01 -11.28 32.12
N ARG A 588 12.75 -11.44 33.43
CA ARG A 588 13.24 -12.59 34.20
C ARG A 588 12.47 -13.87 33.85
N ALA A 589 11.17 -13.77 33.60
CA ALA A 589 10.35 -14.90 33.18
C ALA A 589 10.68 -15.37 31.76
N SER A 590 11.08 -14.47 30.85
CA SER A 590 11.55 -14.84 29.50
C SER A 590 12.96 -15.43 29.52
N LEU A 591 13.92 -14.79 30.21
CA LEU A 591 15.30 -15.30 30.30
C LEU A 591 15.42 -16.52 31.21
N GLY A 592 14.53 -16.74 32.16
CA GLY A 592 14.74 -17.72 33.24
C GLY A 592 15.84 -17.28 34.22
N ASP A 593 15.84 -17.89 35.40
CA ASP A 593 16.65 -17.41 36.54
C ASP A 593 18.17 -17.42 36.27
N THR A 594 18.69 -18.46 35.63
CA THR A 594 20.13 -18.61 35.37
C THR A 594 20.64 -17.55 34.40
N ILE A 595 19.95 -17.35 33.27
CA ILE A 595 20.35 -16.38 32.24
C ILE A 595 20.14 -14.96 32.76
N TYR A 596 19.04 -14.71 33.47
CA TYR A 596 18.78 -13.42 34.10
C TYR A 596 19.87 -13.06 35.11
N LYS A 597 20.31 -14.00 35.96
CA LYS A 597 21.40 -13.75 36.91
C LYS A 597 22.71 -13.42 36.17
N ASN A 598 23.02 -14.12 35.08
CA ASN A 598 24.25 -13.91 34.34
C ASN A 598 24.27 -12.60 33.53
N ILE A 599 23.12 -12.14 33.01
CA ILE A 599 23.06 -10.87 32.25
C ILE A 599 23.04 -9.63 33.17
N THR A 600 22.62 -9.82 34.43
CA THR A 600 22.43 -8.73 35.41
C THR A 600 23.60 -8.53 36.38
N VAL A 601 24.69 -9.26 36.21
CA VAL A 601 25.94 -9.09 36.99
C VAL A 601 26.54 -7.69 36.82
N ASP A 602 27.30 -7.22 37.82
CA ASP A 602 27.92 -5.89 37.73
C ASP A 602 28.98 -5.83 36.60
N HIS A 603 29.79 -6.88 36.44
CA HIS A 603 30.80 -7.00 35.39
C HIS A 603 30.38 -8.07 34.38
N PHE A 604 30.07 -7.64 33.15
CA PHE A 604 29.57 -8.52 32.10
C PHE A 604 30.58 -8.63 30.95
N ASP A 605 30.89 -9.88 30.60
CA ASP A 605 31.67 -10.24 29.42
C ASP A 605 30.80 -11.18 28.54
N PRO A 606 30.45 -10.77 27.31
CA PRO A 606 29.59 -11.57 26.45
C PRO A 606 30.22 -12.91 26.02
N ASP A 607 31.55 -12.99 25.89
CA ASP A 607 32.22 -14.23 25.50
C ASP A 607 32.21 -15.24 26.64
N HIS A 608 32.47 -14.77 27.87
CA HIS A 608 32.31 -15.60 29.07
C HIS A 608 30.85 -16.04 29.25
N PHE A 609 29.88 -15.13 29.04
CA PHE A 609 28.46 -15.47 29.08
C PHE A 609 28.12 -16.61 28.11
N LEU A 610 28.50 -16.49 26.84
CA LEU A 610 28.21 -17.51 25.82
C LEU A 610 28.94 -18.84 26.11
N SER A 611 30.15 -18.80 26.67
CA SER A 611 30.87 -20.01 27.07
C SER A 611 30.19 -20.78 28.22
N SER A 612 29.41 -20.08 29.05
CA SER A 612 28.63 -20.68 30.14
C SER A 612 27.28 -21.26 29.70
N MET A 613 26.85 -20.96 28.47
CA MET A 613 25.58 -21.42 27.90
C MET A 613 25.78 -22.69 27.08
N ASP A 614 24.75 -23.54 27.06
CA ASP A 614 24.73 -24.74 26.23
C ASP A 614 24.35 -24.41 24.79
N LEU A 615 25.36 -24.28 23.94
CA LEU A 615 25.23 -24.00 22.50
C LEU A 615 25.50 -25.26 21.66
N SER A 616 25.21 -26.45 22.20
CA SER A 616 25.56 -27.72 21.56
C SER A 616 24.73 -28.03 20.31
N SER A 617 23.53 -27.45 20.19
CA SER A 617 22.61 -27.67 19.08
C SER A 617 21.98 -26.38 18.58
N GLU A 618 21.60 -26.37 17.31
CA GLU A 618 20.94 -25.25 16.65
C GLU A 618 19.64 -24.84 17.36
N HIS A 619 18.85 -25.80 17.83
CA HIS A 619 17.65 -25.54 18.62
C HIS A 619 17.93 -24.80 19.93
N LYS A 620 19.04 -25.12 20.63
CA LYS A 620 19.41 -24.43 21.88
C LYS A 620 19.88 -23.01 21.62
N ILE A 621 20.61 -22.80 20.53
CA ILE A 621 21.03 -21.47 20.08
C ILE A 621 19.80 -20.62 19.74
N LEU A 622 18.84 -21.20 19.02
CA LEU A 622 17.58 -20.53 18.66
C LEU A 622 16.70 -20.23 19.89
N ASP A 623 16.61 -21.14 20.86
CA ASP A 623 15.92 -20.90 22.14
C ASP A 623 16.54 -19.71 22.89
N LEU A 624 17.87 -19.68 22.97
CA LEU A 624 18.58 -18.57 23.60
C LEU A 624 18.30 -17.24 22.87
N LYS A 625 18.36 -17.22 21.53
CA LYS A 625 18.01 -16.05 20.70
C LYS A 625 16.58 -15.57 20.99
N ASN A 626 15.60 -16.47 20.93
CA ASN A 626 14.19 -16.17 21.20
C ASN A 626 13.97 -15.54 22.58
N ARG A 627 14.62 -16.09 23.62
CA ARG A 627 14.48 -15.61 24.99
C ARG A 627 15.10 -14.24 25.19
N ILE A 628 16.25 -13.99 24.56
CA ILE A 628 16.92 -12.68 24.61
C ILE A 628 16.07 -11.63 23.89
N GLU A 629 15.59 -11.91 22.68
CA GLU A 629 14.72 -11.00 21.92
C GLU A 629 13.43 -10.66 22.66
N ALA A 630 12.73 -11.66 23.19
CA ALA A 630 11.55 -11.44 24.02
C ALA A 630 11.83 -10.50 25.19
N SER A 631 13.01 -10.60 25.80
CA SER A 631 13.43 -9.78 26.94
C SER A 631 13.73 -8.34 26.54
N VAL A 632 14.40 -8.14 25.40
CA VAL A 632 14.64 -6.81 24.81
C VAL A 632 13.31 -6.10 24.53
N VAL A 633 12.34 -6.80 23.92
CA VAL A 633 11.01 -6.24 23.65
C VAL A 633 10.30 -5.83 24.95
N ILE A 634 10.35 -6.67 25.99
CA ILE A 634 9.76 -6.35 27.31
C ILE A 634 10.43 -5.12 27.93
N TRP A 635 11.75 -5.00 27.84
CA TRP A 635 12.49 -3.87 28.42
C TRP A 635 12.20 -2.57 27.69
N ARG A 636 12.24 -2.55 26.34
CA ARG A 636 11.89 -1.38 25.52
C ARG A 636 10.48 -0.87 25.81
N ARG A 637 9.49 -1.76 25.89
CA ARG A 637 8.09 -1.38 26.19
C ARG A 637 7.93 -0.79 27.59
N LYS A 638 8.67 -1.29 28.58
CA LYS A 638 8.67 -0.74 29.96
C LYS A 638 9.45 0.57 30.09
N MET A 639 10.23 0.97 29.09
CA MET A 639 10.83 2.31 29.01
C MET A 639 9.86 3.34 28.41
N THR A 640 9.08 2.96 27.40
CA THR A 640 8.14 3.85 26.70
C THR A 640 6.82 4.04 27.44
N ASN A 641 6.29 3.00 28.08
CA ASN A 641 5.18 3.13 29.01
C ASN A 641 5.66 3.77 30.32
N LYS A 642 5.51 5.09 30.40
CA LYS A 642 5.63 5.87 31.64
C LYS A 642 4.43 5.55 32.55
N ASP A 643 4.30 4.29 32.96
CA ASP A 643 3.13 3.87 33.75
C ASP A 643 3.18 4.54 35.12
N GLY A 644 2.11 5.29 35.39
CA GLY A 644 1.77 5.76 36.71
C GLY A 644 1.84 4.61 37.70
N LYS A 645 2.56 4.86 38.80
CA LYS A 645 2.47 4.20 40.11
C LYS A 645 1.81 2.80 40.09
N SER A 646 2.61 1.76 39.87
CA SER A 646 2.45 0.55 40.67
C SER A 646 3.50 0.56 41.77
N GLY A 647 3.10 1.11 42.92
CA GLY A 647 3.87 1.03 44.15
C GLY A 647 3.77 -0.37 44.71
N TRP A 648 4.62 -1.29 44.24
CA TRP A 648 5.15 -2.46 44.96
C TRP A 648 5.84 -3.39 43.96
N GLY A 649 7.16 -3.28 43.92
CA GLY A 649 8.05 -4.16 43.18
C GLY A 649 9.39 -3.48 43.12
N SER A 650 10.44 -4.12 43.64
CA SER A 650 11.82 -3.62 43.54
C SER A 650 12.26 -3.66 42.06
N GLY A 651 11.77 -2.71 41.28
CA GLY A 651 12.03 -2.63 39.85
C GLY A 651 13.44 -2.13 39.64
N VAL A 652 14.24 -2.92 38.91
CA VAL A 652 15.52 -2.51 38.30
C VAL A 652 15.43 -1.05 37.83
N SER A 653 16.39 -0.20 38.22
CA SER A 653 16.44 1.21 37.82
C SER A 653 16.49 1.36 36.29
N LEU A 654 15.99 2.49 35.76
CA LEU A 654 15.97 2.74 34.32
C LEU A 654 17.36 2.55 33.67
N GLY A 655 18.41 3.15 34.24
CA GLY A 655 19.77 3.00 33.72
C GLY A 655 20.33 1.57 33.78
N LYS A 656 19.87 0.73 34.72
CA LYS A 656 20.25 -0.70 34.73
C LYS A 656 19.49 -1.48 33.64
N ARG A 657 18.30 -1.05 33.22
CA ARG A 657 17.56 -1.69 32.12
C ARG A 657 18.20 -1.38 30.77
N GLU A 658 18.65 -0.16 30.56
CA GLU A 658 19.42 0.25 29.36
C GLU A 658 20.69 -0.57 29.24
N GLN A 659 21.45 -0.74 30.33
CA GLN A 659 22.61 -1.63 30.36
C GLN A 659 22.27 -3.10 30.02
N PHE A 660 21.11 -3.60 30.45
CA PHE A 660 20.72 -4.99 30.13
C PHE A 660 20.29 -5.14 28.68
N GLU A 661 19.68 -4.11 28.10
CA GLU A 661 19.34 -4.04 26.69
C GLU A 661 20.60 -4.04 25.82
N ASP A 662 21.56 -3.16 26.08
CA ASP A 662 22.83 -3.10 25.34
C ASP A 662 23.57 -4.45 25.37
N ARG A 663 23.59 -5.11 26.54
CA ARG A 663 24.19 -6.44 26.70
C ARG A 663 23.46 -7.50 25.88
N ALA A 664 22.13 -7.47 25.88
CA ALA A 664 21.30 -8.39 25.12
C ALA A 664 21.51 -8.21 23.60
N GLU A 665 21.54 -6.98 23.11
CA GLU A 665 21.83 -6.68 21.70
C GLU A 665 23.23 -7.13 21.30
N THR A 666 24.23 -6.90 22.15
CA THR A 666 25.59 -7.39 21.94
C THR A 666 25.63 -8.92 21.82
N ILE A 667 24.90 -9.65 22.68
CA ILE A 667 24.80 -11.10 22.57
C ILE A 667 24.15 -11.51 21.24
N LEU A 668 23.05 -10.87 20.83
CA LEU A 668 22.37 -11.18 19.57
C LEU A 668 23.28 -10.98 18.35
N LEU A 669 24.08 -9.91 18.36
CA LEU A 669 25.09 -9.66 17.31
C LEU A 669 26.16 -10.76 17.28
N ILE A 670 26.68 -11.18 18.43
CA ILE A 670 27.68 -12.26 18.50
C ILE A 670 27.09 -13.59 18.05
N LEU A 671 25.85 -13.90 18.44
CA LEU A 671 25.15 -15.11 17.99
C LEU A 671 24.99 -15.13 16.48
N LYS A 672 24.62 -13.99 15.86
CA LYS A 672 24.49 -13.88 14.41
C LYS A 672 25.83 -14.08 13.69
N HIS A 673 26.93 -13.56 14.24
CA HIS A 673 28.26 -13.73 13.64
C HIS A 673 28.82 -15.14 13.82
N ARG A 674 28.65 -15.76 15.00
CA ARG A 674 29.13 -17.12 15.27
C ARG A 674 28.31 -18.20 14.57
N TYR A 675 27.03 -17.94 14.34
CA TYR A 675 26.10 -18.90 13.76
C TYR A 675 25.28 -18.25 12.63
N PRO A 676 25.89 -17.98 11.47
CA PRO A 676 25.23 -17.27 10.36
C PRO A 676 24.06 -18.05 9.72
N GLY A 677 23.97 -19.37 9.94
CA GLY A 677 22.91 -20.22 9.40
C GLY A 677 21.78 -20.55 10.37
N ILE A 678 21.64 -19.82 11.48
CA ILE A 678 20.54 -20.07 12.43
C ILE A 678 19.18 -19.78 11.78
N PRO A 679 18.13 -20.55 12.12
CA PRO A 679 16.80 -20.27 11.61
C PRO A 679 16.30 -18.91 12.10
N GLN A 680 15.31 -18.37 11.40
CA GLN A 680 14.61 -17.17 11.84
C GLN A 680 14.03 -17.36 13.24
N SER A 681 14.11 -16.32 14.07
CA SER A 681 13.54 -16.38 15.42
C SER A 681 12.01 -16.33 15.37
N ALA A 682 11.37 -16.64 16.49
CA ALA A 682 9.93 -16.49 16.62
C ALA A 682 9.47 -15.03 16.45
N LEU A 683 10.31 -14.07 16.83
CA LEU A 683 10.05 -12.65 16.59
C LEU A 683 10.15 -12.31 15.10
N ASP A 684 11.21 -12.77 14.43
CA ASP A 684 11.42 -12.57 12.99
C ASP A 684 10.24 -13.14 12.18
N VAL A 685 9.84 -14.39 12.47
CA VAL A 685 8.69 -15.05 11.82
C VAL A 685 7.40 -14.26 12.06
N SER A 686 7.14 -13.84 13.30
CA SER A 686 5.94 -13.08 13.62
C SER A 686 5.89 -11.73 12.92
N LYS A 687 7.03 -11.03 12.83
CA LYS A 687 7.17 -9.77 12.08
C LYS A 687 6.83 -9.97 10.61
N ILE A 688 7.34 -11.03 9.98
CA ILE A 688 7.09 -11.33 8.56
C ILE A 688 5.62 -11.68 8.32
N GLU A 689 5.04 -12.58 9.12
CA GLU A 689 3.65 -13.03 8.97
C GLU A 689 2.62 -11.90 9.11
N ASN A 690 2.87 -10.96 10.02
CA ASN A 690 1.92 -9.87 10.31
C ASN A 690 2.28 -8.56 9.60
N ASN A 691 3.36 -8.53 8.81
CA ASN A 691 3.78 -7.34 8.09
C ASN A 691 2.72 -6.92 7.05
N ARG A 692 2.49 -5.60 6.98
CA ARG A 692 1.61 -4.97 5.99
C ARG A 692 2.34 -4.02 5.05
N ASP A 693 3.61 -3.72 5.34
CA ASP A 693 4.44 -2.88 4.50
C ASP A 693 5.05 -3.68 3.35
N ILE A 694 4.61 -3.36 2.13
CA ILE A 694 5.05 -4.05 0.91
C ILE A 694 6.56 -3.83 0.65
N GLY A 695 7.08 -2.64 0.90
CA GLY A 695 8.49 -2.35 0.67
C GLY A 695 9.39 -3.12 1.62
N HIS A 696 9.04 -3.17 2.91
CA HIS A 696 9.76 -4.01 3.89
C HIS A 696 9.65 -5.50 3.56
N ALA A 697 8.49 -5.98 3.08
CA ALA A 697 8.33 -7.39 2.68
C ALA A 697 9.21 -7.76 1.48
N ILE A 698 9.30 -6.90 0.46
CA ILE A 698 10.17 -7.12 -0.70
C ILE A 698 11.64 -7.08 -0.26
N LEU A 699 12.03 -6.07 0.51
CA LEU A 699 13.41 -5.93 0.99
C LEU A 699 13.84 -7.12 1.86
N GLU A 700 13.00 -7.56 2.81
CA GLU A 700 13.26 -8.71 3.68
C GLU A 700 13.37 -10.00 2.87
N SER A 701 12.35 -10.31 2.06
CA SER A 701 12.30 -11.59 1.35
C SER A 701 13.41 -11.70 0.30
N TYR A 702 13.71 -10.64 -0.44
CA TYR A 702 14.76 -10.64 -1.44
C TYR A 702 16.15 -10.76 -0.81
N SER A 703 16.43 -10.00 0.26
CA SER A 703 17.70 -10.13 0.99
C SER A 703 17.89 -11.52 1.63
N ARG A 704 16.84 -12.11 2.21
CA ARG A 704 16.86 -13.47 2.77
C ARG A 704 17.15 -14.54 1.72
N ILE A 705 16.61 -14.39 0.52
CA ILE A 705 16.86 -15.33 -0.58
C ILE A 705 18.30 -15.23 -1.06
N LEU A 706 18.83 -14.01 -1.23
CA LEU A 706 20.22 -13.82 -1.63
C LEU A 706 21.19 -14.34 -0.57
N GLU A 707 20.88 -14.16 0.71
CA GLU A 707 21.60 -14.78 1.83
C GLU A 707 21.59 -16.32 1.69
N SER A 708 20.41 -16.93 1.53
CA SER A 708 20.30 -18.39 1.38
C SER A 708 21.05 -18.91 0.15
N LEU A 709 20.97 -18.20 -0.98
CA LEU A 709 21.66 -18.54 -2.22
C LEU A 709 23.18 -18.47 -2.04
N ALA A 710 23.69 -17.37 -1.49
CA ALA A 710 25.11 -17.19 -1.20
C ALA A 710 25.63 -18.29 -0.26
N HIS A 711 24.86 -18.63 0.78
CA HIS A 711 25.22 -19.73 1.69
C HIS A 711 25.28 -21.09 0.97
N LYS A 712 24.32 -21.38 0.09
CA LYS A 712 24.32 -22.62 -0.73
C LYS A 712 25.55 -22.69 -1.63
N VAL A 713 25.85 -21.63 -2.38
CA VAL A 713 27.01 -21.57 -3.30
C VAL A 713 28.31 -21.73 -2.51
N MET A 714 28.46 -20.98 -1.40
CA MET A 714 29.62 -21.08 -0.52
C MET A 714 29.79 -22.51 0.03
N SER A 715 28.71 -23.15 0.51
CA SER A 715 28.78 -24.53 1.00
C SER A 715 29.21 -25.51 -0.09
N ARG A 716 28.81 -25.31 -1.36
CA ARG A 716 29.26 -26.17 -2.46
C ARG A 716 30.75 -25.97 -2.76
N ILE A 717 31.24 -24.73 -2.71
CA ILE A 717 32.69 -24.44 -2.88
C ILE A 717 33.48 -25.11 -1.76
N GLU A 718 32.99 -25.04 -0.52
CA GLU A 718 33.62 -25.70 0.62
C GLU A 718 33.67 -27.23 0.49
N ASP A 719 32.64 -27.85 -0.09
CA ASP A 719 32.62 -29.30 -0.32
C ASP A 719 33.69 -29.72 -1.35
N VAL A 720 33.89 -28.95 -2.42
CA VAL A 720 34.96 -29.20 -3.40
C VAL A 720 36.34 -29.02 -2.76
N MET A 721 36.54 -27.94 -2.00
CA MET A 721 37.78 -27.70 -1.26
C MET A 721 38.04 -28.77 -0.18
N HIS A 722 36.99 -29.33 0.41
CA HIS A 722 37.11 -30.41 1.37
C HIS A 722 37.54 -31.71 0.68
N ALA A 723 36.97 -32.03 -0.49
CA ALA A 723 37.39 -33.17 -1.31
C ALA A 723 38.86 -33.04 -1.76
N ASP A 724 39.31 -31.85 -2.16
CA ASP A 724 40.71 -31.55 -2.48
C ASP A 724 41.66 -31.78 -1.28
N ASN A 725 41.26 -31.31 -0.09
CA ASN A 725 42.05 -31.55 1.12
C ASN A 725 42.16 -33.04 1.48
N LEU A 726 41.13 -33.84 1.20
CA LEU A 726 41.14 -35.28 1.44
C LEU A 726 42.10 -36.01 0.48
N THR A 727 42.16 -35.62 -0.80
CA THR A 727 43.07 -36.25 -1.77
C THR A 727 44.54 -35.87 -1.54
N GLN A 728 44.83 -34.67 -1.04
CA GLN A 728 46.19 -34.25 -0.70
C GLN A 728 46.73 -34.86 0.59
N ASN A 729 45.86 -35.16 1.57
CA ASN A 729 46.27 -35.66 2.89
C ASN A 729 45.52 -36.94 3.30
N PRO A 730 45.69 -38.06 2.56
CA PRO A 730 44.97 -39.31 2.84
C PRO A 730 45.28 -39.91 4.23
N SER A 731 46.41 -39.54 4.84
CA SER A 731 46.86 -40.03 6.17
C SER A 731 46.23 -39.29 7.37
N ARG A 732 45.50 -38.18 7.17
CA ARG A 732 44.77 -37.49 8.25
C ARG A 732 43.44 -38.17 8.62
N ASP A 733 42.95 -39.08 7.78
CA ASP A 733 41.68 -39.78 8.02
C ASP A 733 41.80 -40.85 9.12
N LEU A 734 42.96 -41.50 9.24
CA LEU A 734 43.23 -42.52 10.26
C LEU A 734 43.35 -41.93 11.68
N LYS A 735 43.81 -40.67 11.84
CA LYS A 735 43.89 -40.01 13.16
C LYS A 735 42.58 -39.36 13.59
N ARG A 736 41.68 -39.01 12.66
CA ARG A 736 40.41 -38.33 12.99
C ARG A 736 39.29 -39.29 13.38
N ASN A 737 39.37 -40.56 12.96
CA ASN A 737 38.41 -41.60 13.34
C ASN A 737 38.51 -42.02 14.82
N SER A 738 39.63 -41.73 15.50
CA SER A 738 39.80 -42.00 16.95
C SER A 738 39.42 -40.82 17.86
N LEU A 739 39.16 -39.63 17.32
CA LEU A 739 38.94 -38.39 18.10
C LEU A 739 37.55 -37.78 17.90
N LYS A 740 36.67 -38.42 17.11
CA LYS A 740 35.32 -37.91 16.81
C LYS A 740 34.24 -38.33 17.80
N ASP A 741 34.53 -39.25 18.73
CA ASP A 741 33.62 -39.57 19.84
C ASP A 741 33.74 -38.58 21.02
N SER A 742 34.59 -37.55 20.94
CA SER A 742 34.78 -36.60 22.06
C SER A 742 35.10 -35.14 21.70
N ALA A 743 35.00 -34.71 20.44
CA ALA A 743 35.32 -33.32 20.09
C ALA A 743 34.28 -32.69 19.15
N SER A 744 33.27 -32.05 19.74
CA SER A 744 32.56 -30.94 19.11
C SER A 744 33.56 -29.80 18.85
N ARG A 745 33.63 -29.41 17.58
CA ARG A 745 34.35 -28.29 16.97
C ARG A 745 35.10 -27.36 17.95
N THR A 746 36.40 -27.59 18.05
CA THR A 746 37.37 -26.69 18.69
C THR A 746 37.32 -25.30 18.07
N SER A 747 37.16 -24.30 18.95
CA SER A 747 37.45 -22.88 18.79
C SER A 747 38.73 -22.64 17.98
N GLU A 748 38.61 -22.22 16.72
CA GLU A 748 39.67 -21.44 16.08
C GLU A 748 39.62 -20.03 16.68
N LYS A 749 40.74 -19.60 17.27
CA LYS A 749 40.93 -18.23 17.77
C LYS A 749 40.86 -17.26 16.59
N PHE A 750 39.73 -16.59 16.44
CA PHE A 750 39.62 -15.34 15.68
C PHE A 750 39.92 -14.15 16.60
N PRO A 751 40.51 -13.05 16.08
CA PRO A 751 40.97 -11.94 16.90
C PRO A 751 39.83 -11.27 17.66
N ASN A 752 40.20 -10.68 18.80
CA ASN A 752 39.33 -10.15 19.84
C ASN A 752 38.26 -9.18 19.26
N ALA A 753 36.98 -9.49 19.45
CA ALA A 753 35.85 -8.68 18.93
C ALA A 753 35.86 -7.22 19.44
N LYS A 754 36.55 -6.98 20.55
CA LYS A 754 36.80 -5.64 21.10
C LYS A 754 37.81 -4.83 20.27
N GLU A 755 38.76 -5.49 19.59
CA GLU A 755 39.79 -4.88 18.74
C GLU A 755 39.24 -4.48 17.36
N GLU A 756 38.26 -5.21 16.81
CA GLU A 756 37.53 -4.78 15.60
C GLU A 756 36.62 -3.57 15.88
N LEU A 757 36.06 -3.48 17.09
CA LEU A 757 35.27 -2.33 17.54
C LEU A 757 36.14 -1.07 17.75
N GLU A 758 37.40 -1.22 18.16
CA GLU A 758 38.37 -0.12 18.25
C GLU A 758 38.93 0.29 16.88
N LYS A 759 39.10 -0.65 15.94
CA LYS A 759 39.49 -0.35 14.54
C LYS A 759 38.42 0.43 13.76
N LEU A 760 37.14 0.30 14.12
CA LEU A 760 36.06 1.14 13.58
C LEU A 760 36.08 2.59 14.11
N ASN A 761 36.78 2.86 15.23
CA ASN A 761 36.84 4.18 15.85
C ASN A 761 38.12 4.97 15.53
N TYR A 762 39.16 4.34 14.97
CA TYR A 762 40.39 5.01 14.53
C TYR A 762 40.84 4.49 13.16
N ALA A 763 40.48 5.21 12.09
CA ALA A 763 41.11 5.05 10.79
C ALA A 763 41.40 6.44 10.19
N ASN A 764 42.56 6.99 10.53
CA ASN A 764 43.28 7.94 9.70
C ASN A 764 44.54 7.23 9.15
N ALA A 765 44.40 6.68 7.94
CA ALA A 765 45.41 6.33 6.90
C ALA A 765 46.46 5.21 7.17
N PRO A 766 47.09 4.59 6.12
CA PRO A 766 46.89 4.74 4.66
C PRO A 766 46.57 3.44 3.89
N ALA A 767 45.92 3.59 2.73
CA ALA A 767 45.78 2.64 1.61
C ALA A 767 45.15 1.25 1.90
N SER A 768 43.83 1.22 2.06
CA SER A 768 43.00 0.03 1.83
C SER A 768 41.61 0.50 1.40
N MET A 769 41.16 0.11 0.20
CA MET A 769 39.92 0.56 -0.44
C MET A 769 38.72 0.47 0.50
N THR A 770 37.97 1.57 0.59
CA THR A 770 36.73 1.65 1.36
C THR A 770 35.60 0.91 0.64
N LEU A 771 34.53 0.55 1.36
CA LEU A 771 33.35 -0.11 0.78
C LEU A 771 32.68 0.74 -0.32
N SER A 772 32.83 2.07 -0.24
CA SER A 772 32.51 3.03 -1.30
C SER A 772 33.39 2.89 -2.54
N ASP A 773 34.69 2.64 -2.36
CA ASP A 773 35.64 2.41 -3.47
C ASP A 773 35.40 1.05 -4.16
N PHE A 774 34.98 0.03 -3.41
CA PHE A 774 34.52 -1.25 -3.96
C PHE A 774 33.18 -1.13 -4.69
N MET A 775 32.31 -0.22 -4.23
CA MET A 775 30.97 -0.04 -4.78
C MET A 775 30.90 0.91 -5.98
N GLY A 776 31.96 1.67 -6.27
CA GLY A 776 32.07 2.53 -7.44
C GLY A 776 31.17 3.78 -7.40
N TRP A 777 30.83 4.27 -6.20
CA TRP A 777 30.01 5.48 -6.07
C TRP A 777 30.88 6.73 -6.14
N THR A 778 31.11 7.23 -7.35
CA THR A 778 31.48 8.64 -7.56
C THR A 778 30.21 9.42 -7.87
N SER A 779 29.93 10.48 -7.10
CA SER A 779 28.86 11.41 -7.41
C SER A 779 29.19 12.13 -8.71
N GLU A 780 28.50 11.77 -9.79
CA GLU A 780 28.36 12.64 -10.95
C GLU A 780 27.42 13.79 -10.57
N GLN A 781 28.01 14.93 -10.25
CA GLN A 781 27.34 16.22 -10.24
C GLN A 781 28.24 17.24 -10.92
N GLU A 782 28.00 17.46 -12.22
CA GLU A 782 28.40 18.64 -13.01
C GLU A 782 27.46 18.65 -14.24
N ASN A 783 27.04 19.74 -14.87
CA ASN A 783 27.06 21.19 -14.63
C ASN A 783 26.22 21.79 -15.78
N GLU A 784 25.44 22.83 -15.53
CA GLU A 784 25.04 23.87 -16.50
C GLU A 784 24.24 24.92 -15.70
N SER A 785 24.49 26.22 -15.70
CA SER A 785 25.45 27.11 -16.35
C SER A 785 25.32 28.47 -15.66
N THR A 786 26.41 29.20 -15.42
CA THR A 786 26.38 30.68 -15.44
C THR A 786 27.79 31.23 -15.65
N GLU A 787 28.01 31.82 -16.81
CA GLU A 787 29.16 32.69 -17.09
C GLU A 787 28.94 34.08 -16.49
N GLU A 788 30.05 34.59 -15.94
CA GLU A 788 30.58 35.96 -15.89
C GLU A 788 29.69 37.16 -15.51
N LEU A 789 30.07 37.85 -14.42
CA LEU A 789 30.55 39.24 -14.52
C LEU A 789 31.33 39.70 -13.27
N SER A 790 32.39 40.45 -13.55
CA SER A 790 33.42 40.99 -12.66
C SER A 790 32.94 42.00 -11.61
N ASN A 791 33.59 42.04 -10.44
CA ASN A 791 34.41 43.18 -9.99
C ASN A 791 35.04 42.93 -8.61
N GLY A 792 36.29 43.36 -8.47
CA GLY A 792 37.14 43.03 -7.33
C GLY A 792 36.95 43.88 -6.09
N ASN A 793 37.64 43.47 -5.02
CA ASN A 793 38.52 44.37 -4.26
C ASN A 793 39.47 43.54 -3.38
N GLU A 794 40.73 43.96 -3.35
CA GLU A 794 41.78 43.45 -2.46
C GLU A 794 41.54 43.94 -1.02
N ASN A 795 41.69 43.06 -0.01
CA ASN A 795 42.61 43.24 1.12
C ASN A 795 42.35 42.28 2.30
N ALA A 796 43.44 41.60 2.67
CA ALA A 796 43.94 41.34 4.02
C ALA A 796 43.30 40.29 4.97
N THR A 797 44.19 39.35 5.34
CA THR A 797 44.44 38.76 6.66
C THR A 797 43.69 37.49 7.13
N LEU A 798 44.39 36.37 6.94
CA LEU A 798 44.73 35.34 7.94
C LEU A 798 43.66 34.95 8.98
N ALA A 799 42.89 33.90 8.69
CA ALA A 799 42.37 32.99 9.71
C ALA A 799 42.19 31.58 9.13
N LYS A 800 42.86 30.62 9.76
CA LYS A 800 42.80 29.16 9.59
C LYS A 800 41.34 28.67 9.40
N GLN A 801 41.02 28.12 8.24
CA GLN A 801 39.81 27.33 8.05
C GLN A 801 39.93 26.02 8.83
N THR A 802 39.09 25.89 9.85
CA THR A 802 38.79 24.63 10.54
C THR A 802 38.08 23.69 9.58
N SER A 803 38.69 22.54 9.37
CA SER A 803 38.17 21.36 8.70
C SER A 803 36.78 20.97 9.22
N ALA A 804 35.85 20.75 8.30
CA ALA A 804 34.54 20.16 8.54
C ALA A 804 34.69 18.82 9.28
N THR A 805 34.15 18.75 10.49
CA THR A 805 34.12 17.55 11.32
C THR A 805 33.05 16.58 10.85
N ASN A 806 33.49 15.35 10.58
CA ASN A 806 32.71 14.13 10.36
C ASN A 806 31.51 13.98 11.31
N SER A 807 30.39 13.49 10.78
CA SER A 807 29.20 13.13 11.57
C SER A 807 29.51 11.98 12.53
N LYS A 808 29.67 12.32 13.81
CA LYS A 808 29.73 11.35 14.91
C LYS A 808 28.32 10.87 15.25
N ASN A 809 28.24 9.61 15.66
CA ASN A 809 27.05 8.93 16.18
C ASN A 809 26.31 9.81 17.21
N LEU A 810 25.11 10.24 16.87
CA LEU A 810 24.23 10.98 17.78
C LEU A 810 23.61 10.01 18.79
N THR A 811 23.92 10.21 20.08
CA THR A 811 23.25 9.53 21.19
C THR A 811 21.86 10.13 21.42
N TYR A 812 20.92 9.32 21.92
CA TYR A 812 19.49 9.64 22.11
C TYR A 812 19.19 10.95 22.86
N LEU A 813 20.12 11.47 23.67
CA LEU A 813 19.97 12.75 24.38
C LEU A 813 20.00 13.98 23.45
N GLU A 814 20.73 13.96 22.33
CA GLU A 814 20.74 15.10 21.37
C GLU A 814 19.46 15.15 20.51
N ARG A 815 18.77 14.02 20.32
CA ARG A 815 17.46 13.98 19.63
C ARG A 815 16.33 14.57 20.48
N LEU A 816 16.47 14.63 21.80
CA LEU A 816 15.44 15.19 22.68
C LEU A 816 15.56 16.70 22.87
N GLU A 817 16.74 17.30 22.70
CA GLU A 817 16.89 18.77 22.76
C GLU A 817 16.44 19.47 21.47
N THR A 818 16.44 18.78 20.32
CA THR A 818 15.98 19.33 19.03
C THR A 818 14.47 19.24 18.80
N LEU A 819 13.74 18.48 19.63
CA LEU A 819 12.27 18.35 19.59
C LEU A 819 11.56 19.13 20.73
N GLY A 820 12.31 19.85 21.57
CA GLY A 820 11.80 20.65 22.68
C GLY A 820 11.68 22.13 22.37
N GLY A 821 10.81 22.52 21.44
CA GLY A 821 10.43 23.93 21.24
C GLY A 821 9.71 24.50 22.46
N ARG A 822 10.47 25.07 23.41
CA ARG A 822 9.93 25.87 24.53
C ARG A 822 9.31 27.16 24.00
N SER A 823 8.03 27.38 24.30
CA SER A 823 7.41 28.71 24.29
C SER A 823 8.02 29.57 25.40
N PRO A 824 8.44 30.82 25.13
CA PRO A 824 8.95 31.72 26.15
C PRO A 824 7.77 32.36 26.90
N SER A 825 7.70 32.13 28.21
CA SER A 825 6.95 33.02 29.12
C SER A 825 7.91 33.61 30.14
N SER A 826 7.74 34.93 30.35
CA SER A 826 8.38 35.83 31.33
C SER A 826 9.73 36.48 30.97
N ARG A 827 9.63 37.67 30.35
CA ARG A 827 10.25 38.90 30.88
C ARG A 827 9.29 40.08 30.64
N GLN A 828 8.90 40.69 31.77
CA GLN A 828 8.02 41.85 32.00
C GLN A 828 6.51 41.62 31.89
#